data_AF-A0A284RCD9-F1
#
_entry.id   AF-A0A284RCD9-F1
#
_cell.length_a   1.000
_cell.length_b   1.000
_cell.length_c   1.000
_cell.angle_alpha   90.00
_cell.angle_beta   90.00
_cell.angle_gamma   90.00
#
_symmetry.space_group_name_H-M   'P 1'
#
loop_
_entity.id
_entity.type
_entity.pdbx_description
1 polymer ?
#
loop_
_entity_poly.entity_id
_entity_poly.type
_entity_poly.pdbx_seq_one_letter_code
_entity_poly.pdbx_strand_id
1 'polypeptide(L)'
;MLLSALFLIICFTCPTLVRSAFFPAALPLAVRSPYFQCYADTRAGNDPNNQWPQYWTESRILGWSGWIRIDETTFQLWGDSGTATNLTGFEVTPTRTIFSIHANTTNVNVTFLSPIEPSDLVLQSLPFSYVYIDVESNDGQEHSIQLYSDISAEWISGDSASLAEWSTTKTDSSAIHKAARQSPLSMQEISNLAEDATVYYAFPLSNDATYETGADTVVRGDFATRGALLNTADVNFRAISDHFVVLGHAVNLNNITSTTSSVVWAIGLVRDPVISLYSTSANNSRSSYFWTAYNTVSDAVDFFLSDFSNAKQRAINIDNKITSDARQISDNYADLVTLAARQALAVDITVSKDNEGQWNTSDVMTFMRDVGNSRRVNPVEMLYAAFPAYLYFNTTWAGYLLEPLLRYQQSSQYTKNYAAPDLGSSYPSAAGNNNPSIFGAIEDSGNMLIMGWAHARFSGDGSSISRYYDLYKQWADYLVSVTLSPNGYTDADGLANTNMTNLAIKGIIGIKAMSEISQALGRSQDAETYSSTAKSYVEQWQIAAGSTGHLLSTYGATADSSSWSLVYNLFADKLLGTGLVDSSIYSNQDTFYSHEADTSGVYGIQYDSSVTNAAKSHWTMFTAGFSNDTTVRDTLISLVHTKAGSNVSAGVFPLTYNPNNGTSISGQASPGQGAMFSLMALRLQNQTVSGGNGSSSNTNNDHSSSSSSNAGAIAGGVVGGLAVLTVLVFGFFMIRRRQRRKHDMYHQRSGWSSSTSDTPFFMGVFGKRRSPKRENDSNDPVLSEPVTPQPYDLYGSYGSQHPLQPLRPGQQYAPAEPLPQRKGGQPIILSSTTTGPTAIESTTAYGSSSASRSGGSDSDNTTAFQLRSEVENLRREMDEMRARGLYEPPPQYT
;
A
#
# COMPACT_ATOMS: atom_id res chain seq x y z
N MET A 1 -47.08 1.08 -54.22
CA MET A 1 -46.17 2.22 -54.00
C MET A 1 -45.51 1.96 -52.65
N LEU A 2 -44.39 1.22 -52.55
CA LEU A 2 -43.01 1.47 -53.03
C LEU A 2 -42.26 2.54 -52.21
N LEU A 3 -41.17 2.08 -51.56
CA LEU A 3 -40.02 2.81 -50.98
C LEU A 3 -40.34 3.77 -49.81
N SER A 4 -39.64 3.74 -48.67
CA SER A 4 -38.20 3.47 -48.49
C SER A 4 -37.88 2.85 -47.12
N ALA A 5 -37.22 1.69 -47.13
CA ALA A 5 -36.51 1.14 -45.97
C ALA A 5 -35.09 0.78 -46.42
N LEU A 6 -34.14 1.67 -46.14
CA LEU A 6 -32.72 1.46 -46.43
C LEU A 6 -31.89 2.42 -45.56
N PHE A 7 -31.49 1.94 -44.39
CA PHE A 7 -30.40 2.53 -43.63
C PHE A 7 -29.23 1.55 -43.63
N LEU A 8 -28.05 2.07 -43.98
CA LEU A 8 -26.85 1.28 -44.21
C LEU A 8 -26.36 0.63 -42.90
N ILE A 9 -26.14 -0.69 -42.92
CA ILE A 9 -25.25 -1.34 -41.96
C ILE A 9 -23.83 -1.11 -42.47
N ILE A 10 -23.11 -0.16 -41.85
CA ILE A 10 -21.67 -0.03 -42.03
C ILE A 10 -21.00 -0.93 -40.98
N CYS A 11 -20.58 -2.13 -41.40
CA CYS A 11 -19.70 -2.95 -40.60
C CYS A 11 -18.31 -2.29 -40.51
N PHE A 12 -18.05 -1.57 -39.44
CA PHE A 12 -16.68 -1.30 -39.02
C PHE A 12 -16.08 -2.61 -38.49
N THR A 13 -15.35 -3.31 -39.34
CA THR A 13 -14.40 -4.34 -38.90
C THR A 13 -13.20 -3.64 -38.24
N CYS A 14 -13.41 -3.16 -37.02
CA CYS A 14 -12.29 -2.83 -36.15
C CYS A 14 -11.54 -4.14 -35.84
N PRO A 15 -10.21 -4.21 -35.99
CA PRO A 15 -9.47 -5.34 -35.47
C PRO A 15 -9.65 -5.35 -33.95
N THR A 16 -10.45 -6.28 -33.44
CA THR A 16 -10.50 -6.56 -32.01
C THR A 16 -9.16 -7.13 -31.60
N LEU A 17 -8.24 -6.24 -31.21
CA LEU A 17 -7.19 -6.57 -30.25
C LEU A 17 -7.91 -7.23 -29.07
N VAL A 18 -7.77 -8.55 -28.96
CA VAL A 18 -8.29 -9.31 -27.84
C VAL A 18 -7.51 -8.83 -26.63
N ARG A 19 -8.10 -7.90 -25.87
CA ARG A 19 -7.53 -7.44 -24.61
C ARG A 19 -7.26 -8.68 -23.76
N SER A 20 -6.01 -8.86 -23.35
CA SER A 20 -5.65 -9.91 -22.40
C SER A 20 -6.58 -9.77 -21.20
N ALA A 21 -7.31 -10.84 -20.89
CA ALA A 21 -8.26 -10.82 -19.80
C ALA A 21 -7.46 -10.65 -18.49
N PHE A 22 -7.69 -9.57 -17.75
CA PHE A 22 -6.94 -9.27 -16.54
C PHE A 22 -7.40 -10.16 -15.38
N PHE A 23 -6.76 -11.32 -15.24
CA PHE A 23 -7.06 -12.34 -14.23
C PHE A 23 -5.81 -12.56 -13.37
N PRO A 24 -5.58 -11.72 -12.33
CA PRO A 24 -4.46 -11.92 -11.41
C PRO A 24 -4.55 -13.28 -10.70
N ALA A 25 -3.41 -13.79 -10.22
CA ALA A 25 -3.36 -15.05 -9.46
C ALA A 25 -4.01 -14.98 -8.06
N ALA A 26 -4.11 -13.78 -7.49
CA ALA A 26 -4.76 -13.56 -6.20
C ALA A 26 -5.48 -12.19 -6.16
N LEU A 27 -6.66 -12.14 -5.53
CA LEU A 27 -7.49 -10.95 -5.39
C LEU A 27 -7.45 -10.43 -3.94
N PRO A 28 -7.07 -9.16 -3.67
CA PRO A 28 -7.07 -8.62 -2.32
C PRO A 28 -8.50 -8.51 -1.76
N LEU A 29 -8.77 -9.13 -0.62
CA LEU A 29 -10.05 -9.01 0.09
C LEU A 29 -9.95 -7.96 1.19
N ALA A 30 -9.04 -8.16 2.14
CA ALA A 30 -8.80 -7.24 3.26
C ALA A 30 -7.31 -6.93 3.39
N VAL A 31 -6.89 -5.72 3.02
CA VAL A 31 -5.49 -5.28 3.04
C VAL A 31 -5.43 -3.87 3.65
N ARG A 32 -4.90 -3.76 4.86
CA ARG A 32 -4.90 -2.49 5.64
C ARG A 32 -3.58 -2.18 6.37
N SER A 33 -2.74 -3.18 6.64
CA SER A 33 -1.46 -3.00 7.34
C SER A 33 -0.50 -4.15 6.97
N PRO A 34 0.79 -4.09 7.36
CA PRO A 34 1.75 -5.17 7.09
C PRO A 34 1.28 -6.58 7.50
N TYR A 35 0.51 -6.68 8.58
CA TYR A 35 -0.01 -7.94 9.12
C TYR A 35 -1.48 -8.22 8.78
N PHE A 36 -2.26 -7.20 8.39
CA PHE A 36 -3.65 -7.40 7.96
C PHE A 36 -3.73 -7.45 6.43
N GLN A 37 -3.50 -8.64 5.87
CA GLN A 37 -3.52 -8.89 4.43
C GLN A 37 -4.12 -10.27 4.08
N CYS A 38 -5.31 -10.27 3.48
CA CYS A 38 -6.10 -11.45 3.11
C CYS A 38 -6.48 -11.40 1.64
N TYR A 39 -6.32 -12.52 0.93
CA TYR A 39 -6.52 -12.65 -0.51
C TYR A 39 -7.37 -13.89 -0.85
N ALA A 40 -8.16 -13.80 -1.91
CA ALA A 40 -8.74 -14.97 -2.57
C ALA A 40 -7.79 -15.49 -3.66
N ASP A 41 -7.78 -16.80 -3.86
CA ASP A 41 -6.98 -17.49 -4.87
C ASP A 41 -7.75 -17.63 -6.18
N THR A 42 -7.19 -17.06 -7.25
CA THR A 42 -7.76 -17.06 -8.61
C THR A 42 -6.91 -17.83 -9.61
N ARG A 43 -5.96 -18.64 -9.15
CA ARG A 43 -5.11 -19.52 -9.99
C ARG A 43 -5.96 -20.38 -10.94
N ALA A 44 -5.44 -20.63 -12.13
CA ALA A 44 -6.18 -21.35 -13.17
C ALA A 44 -6.66 -22.73 -12.68
N GLY A 45 -7.98 -22.92 -12.62
CA GLY A 45 -8.63 -24.13 -12.10
C GLY A 45 -9.24 -23.98 -10.69
N ASN A 46 -8.93 -22.89 -9.98
CA ASN A 46 -9.50 -22.57 -8.68
C ASN A 46 -10.66 -21.58 -8.83
N ASP A 47 -11.63 -21.66 -7.92
CA ASP A 47 -12.84 -20.83 -7.92
C ASP A 47 -12.86 -19.98 -6.64
N PRO A 48 -12.62 -18.65 -6.71
CA PRO A 48 -12.24 -17.84 -5.55
C PRO A 48 -13.36 -17.63 -4.52
N ASN A 49 -14.61 -17.90 -4.87
CA ASN A 49 -15.75 -17.91 -3.95
C ASN A 49 -16.02 -19.30 -3.33
N ASN A 50 -15.35 -20.34 -3.81
CA ASN A 50 -15.46 -21.71 -3.31
C ASN A 50 -14.11 -22.25 -2.83
N GLN A 51 -13.25 -21.37 -2.34
CA GLN A 51 -11.98 -21.66 -1.68
C GLN A 51 -11.83 -20.80 -0.41
N TRP A 52 -11.06 -21.29 0.56
CA TRP A 52 -10.70 -20.49 1.74
C TRP A 52 -9.82 -19.29 1.35
N PRO A 53 -10.14 -18.07 1.82
CA PRO A 53 -9.20 -16.96 1.77
C PRO A 53 -7.88 -17.29 2.48
N GLN A 54 -6.79 -16.74 1.97
CA GLN A 54 -5.44 -17.02 2.44
C GLN A 54 -4.71 -15.74 2.84
N TYR A 55 -3.77 -15.88 3.77
CA TYR A 55 -2.76 -14.86 4.03
C TYR A 55 -1.85 -14.70 2.81
N TRP A 56 -1.19 -13.55 2.68
CA TRP A 56 -0.38 -13.23 1.48
C TRP A 56 0.70 -14.24 1.11
N THR A 57 1.13 -15.08 2.06
CA THR A 57 2.12 -16.15 1.85
C THR A 57 1.56 -17.39 1.13
N GLU A 58 0.25 -17.46 0.90
CA GLU A 58 -0.49 -18.64 0.37
C GLU A 58 -0.33 -19.93 1.21
N SER A 59 0.26 -19.81 2.41
CA SER A 59 0.59 -20.95 3.28
C SER A 59 -0.25 -21.00 4.56
N ARG A 60 -1.13 -20.02 4.77
CA ARG A 60 -2.00 -19.90 5.94
C ARG A 60 -3.42 -19.58 5.48
N ILE A 61 -4.35 -20.48 5.77
CA ILE A 61 -5.79 -20.21 5.68
C ILE A 61 -6.16 -19.12 6.68
N LEU A 62 -6.99 -18.20 6.23
CA LEU A 62 -7.67 -17.21 7.06
C LEU A 62 -9.16 -17.53 6.99
N GLY A 63 -9.62 -18.44 7.86
CA GLY A 63 -11.00 -18.89 7.89
C GLY A 63 -11.96 -17.69 7.91
N TRP A 64 -12.70 -17.53 6.82
CA TRP A 64 -13.67 -16.48 6.58
C TRP A 64 -14.67 -17.00 5.56
N SER A 65 -15.93 -17.13 5.96
CA SER A 65 -17.00 -17.61 5.10
C SER A 65 -18.22 -16.70 5.20
N GLY A 66 -19.01 -16.64 4.14
CA GLY A 66 -20.30 -15.96 4.15
C GLY A 66 -21.30 -16.66 3.25
N TRP A 67 -22.52 -16.84 3.73
CA TRP A 67 -23.54 -17.71 3.17
C TRP A 67 -24.87 -16.95 2.99
N ILE A 68 -25.68 -17.41 2.04
CA ILE A 68 -27.07 -16.98 1.81
C ILE A 68 -28.01 -18.17 1.95
N ARG A 69 -29.17 -17.96 2.56
CA ARG A 69 -30.27 -18.92 2.58
C ARG A 69 -31.45 -18.32 1.82
N ILE A 70 -31.94 -19.06 0.82
CA ILE A 70 -32.98 -18.65 -0.14
C ILE A 70 -34.05 -19.72 -0.10
N ASP A 71 -35.27 -19.36 0.29
CA ASP A 71 -36.43 -20.27 0.35
C ASP A 71 -36.09 -21.62 0.98
N GLU A 72 -35.55 -21.53 2.19
CA GLU A 72 -35.07 -22.62 3.05
C GLU A 72 -33.78 -23.35 2.62
N THR A 73 -33.24 -23.07 1.43
CA THR A 73 -32.02 -23.71 0.91
C THR A 73 -30.78 -22.83 1.13
N THR A 74 -29.73 -23.39 1.73
CA THR A 74 -28.50 -22.65 2.10
C THR A 74 -27.38 -22.86 1.08
N PHE A 75 -26.75 -21.76 0.68
CA PHE A 75 -25.68 -21.65 -0.31
C PHE A 75 -24.51 -20.82 0.25
N GLN A 76 -23.29 -21.19 -0.12
CA GLN A 76 -22.08 -20.44 0.21
C GLN A 76 -21.85 -19.32 -0.82
N LEU A 77 -21.50 -18.12 -0.34
CA LEU A 77 -21.07 -16.99 -1.17
C LEU A 77 -19.54 -16.80 -1.16
N TRP A 78 -18.85 -17.13 -0.06
CA TRP A 78 -17.38 -17.28 -0.05
C TRP A 78 -16.91 -18.25 1.05
N GLY A 79 -15.70 -18.79 0.92
CA GLY A 79 -15.11 -19.79 1.82
C GLY A 79 -15.07 -21.19 1.20
N ASP A 80 -14.90 -22.23 2.02
CA ASP A 80 -14.92 -23.63 1.57
C ASP A 80 -15.49 -24.56 2.66
N SER A 81 -16.79 -24.41 2.94
CA SER A 81 -17.52 -25.24 3.93
C SER A 81 -19.04 -25.40 3.69
N GLY A 82 -19.61 -24.81 2.63
CA GLY A 82 -21.03 -24.88 2.32
C GLY A 82 -21.35 -25.33 0.88
N THR A 83 -22.63 -25.29 0.50
CA THR A 83 -23.06 -25.61 -0.88
C THR A 83 -22.51 -24.57 -1.86
N ALA A 84 -21.59 -24.97 -2.74
CA ALA A 84 -20.93 -24.07 -3.69
C ALA A 84 -21.92 -23.32 -4.61
N THR A 85 -21.59 -22.07 -4.94
CA THR A 85 -22.33 -21.22 -5.89
C THR A 85 -21.49 -20.88 -7.11
N ASN A 86 -22.13 -20.51 -8.22
CA ASN A 86 -21.44 -20.15 -9.46
C ASN A 86 -21.01 -18.67 -9.44
N LEU A 87 -19.71 -18.40 -9.46
CA LEU A 87 -19.16 -17.07 -9.71
C LEU A 87 -19.32 -16.70 -11.19
N THR A 88 -20.13 -15.68 -11.48
CA THR A 88 -20.34 -15.20 -12.86
C THR A 88 -19.28 -14.18 -13.31
N GLY A 89 -18.59 -13.56 -12.36
CA GLY A 89 -17.45 -12.69 -12.61
C GLY A 89 -16.93 -12.01 -11.34
N PHE A 90 -15.82 -11.28 -11.47
CA PHE A 90 -15.33 -10.39 -10.44
C PHE A 90 -14.85 -9.05 -11.02
N GLU A 91 -14.85 -8.01 -10.18
CA GLU A 91 -14.24 -6.71 -10.47
C GLU A 91 -13.22 -6.37 -9.37
N VAL A 92 -12.09 -5.80 -9.75
CA VAL A 92 -11.12 -5.21 -8.83
C VAL A 92 -11.07 -3.71 -9.07
N THR A 93 -11.10 -2.94 -8.00
CA THR A 93 -10.85 -1.50 -7.98
C THR A 93 -9.72 -1.20 -6.97
N PRO A 94 -9.16 0.02 -6.95
CA PRO A 94 -8.13 0.39 -5.98
C PRO A 94 -8.49 0.03 -4.52
N THR A 95 -9.75 0.23 -4.12
CA THR A 95 -10.22 -0.05 -2.74
C THR A 95 -11.09 -1.29 -2.58
N ARG A 96 -11.71 -1.81 -3.66
CA ARG A 96 -12.74 -2.86 -3.59
C ARG A 96 -12.41 -4.10 -4.43
N THR A 97 -12.91 -5.23 -4.01
CA THR A 97 -12.99 -6.46 -4.80
C THR A 97 -14.43 -6.95 -4.73
N ILE A 98 -15.06 -7.14 -5.88
CA ILE A 98 -16.49 -7.44 -6.02
C ILE A 98 -16.62 -8.81 -6.68
N PHE A 99 -17.31 -9.73 -6.04
CA PHE A 99 -17.72 -11.02 -6.62
C PHE A 99 -19.19 -10.93 -7.02
N SER A 100 -19.47 -11.23 -8.29
CA SER A 100 -20.84 -11.39 -8.79
C SER A 100 -21.17 -12.88 -8.86
N ILE A 101 -22.18 -13.29 -8.10
CA ILE A 101 -22.50 -14.69 -7.82
C ILE A 101 -23.94 -14.96 -8.19
N HIS A 102 -24.19 -16.09 -8.84
CA HIS A 102 -25.54 -16.59 -9.12
C HIS A 102 -25.89 -17.70 -8.12
N ALA A 103 -26.79 -17.40 -7.19
CA ALA A 103 -27.25 -18.31 -6.15
C ALA A 103 -28.76 -18.58 -6.32
N ASN A 104 -29.10 -19.78 -6.82
CA ASN A 104 -30.47 -20.20 -7.13
C ASN A 104 -31.25 -19.16 -7.96
N THR A 105 -32.29 -18.54 -7.40
CA THR A 105 -33.15 -17.52 -8.03
C THR A 105 -32.68 -16.09 -7.72
N THR A 106 -31.43 -15.90 -7.28
CA THR A 106 -30.86 -14.59 -6.93
C THR A 106 -29.51 -14.34 -7.57
N ASN A 107 -29.26 -13.08 -7.91
CA ASN A 107 -27.93 -12.53 -8.16
C ASN A 107 -27.46 -11.86 -6.87
N VAL A 108 -26.21 -12.13 -6.47
CA VAL A 108 -25.62 -11.64 -5.24
C VAL A 108 -24.28 -10.99 -5.55
N ASN A 109 -24.09 -9.74 -5.13
CA ASN A 109 -22.81 -9.06 -5.19
C ASN A 109 -22.20 -9.02 -3.78
N VAL A 110 -21.07 -9.72 -3.60
CA VAL A 110 -20.25 -9.63 -2.38
C VAL A 110 -19.12 -8.66 -2.65
N THR A 111 -19.04 -7.56 -1.91
CA THR A 111 -17.94 -6.60 -2.02
C THR A 111 -17.08 -6.58 -0.76
N PHE A 112 -15.79 -6.82 -0.95
CA PHE A 112 -14.76 -6.62 0.05
C PHE A 112 -14.16 -5.23 -0.16
N LEU A 113 -14.26 -4.36 0.85
CA LEU A 113 -13.79 -2.97 0.80
C LEU A 113 -12.71 -2.76 1.85
N SER A 114 -11.50 -2.43 1.41
CA SER A 114 -10.43 -1.92 2.27
C SER A 114 -10.24 -0.43 1.95
N PRO A 115 -10.71 0.50 2.80
CA PRO A 115 -10.66 1.93 2.52
C PRO A 115 -9.25 2.44 2.26
N ILE A 116 -9.14 3.41 1.35
CA ILE A 116 -7.97 4.27 1.17
C ILE A 116 -8.47 5.70 1.37
N GLU A 117 -7.89 6.41 2.35
CA GLU A 117 -8.45 7.65 2.90
C GLU A 117 -7.37 8.76 2.92
N PRO A 118 -6.90 9.27 1.77
CA PRO A 118 -5.70 10.11 1.69
C PRO A 118 -5.79 11.45 2.44
N SER A 119 -7.00 11.91 2.70
CA SER A 119 -7.28 13.17 3.40
C SER A 119 -7.34 13.05 4.92
N ASP A 120 -7.36 11.84 5.50
CA ASP A 120 -7.62 11.64 6.92
C ASP A 120 -6.73 10.52 7.52
N LEU A 121 -5.83 10.91 8.43
CA LEU A 121 -4.92 9.99 9.11
C LEU A 121 -5.64 9.03 10.07
N VAL A 122 -6.76 9.44 10.70
CA VAL A 122 -7.55 8.57 11.58
C VAL A 122 -8.17 7.48 10.75
N LEU A 123 -8.85 7.84 9.66
CA LEU A 123 -9.52 6.88 8.79
C LEU A 123 -8.52 5.97 8.05
N GLN A 124 -7.39 6.50 7.57
CA GLN A 124 -6.37 5.66 6.94
C GLN A 124 -5.73 4.66 7.93
N SER A 125 -5.58 5.02 9.21
CA SER A 125 -4.92 4.18 10.22
C SER A 125 -5.87 3.26 10.99
N LEU A 126 -7.20 3.34 10.78
CA LEU A 126 -8.17 2.38 11.31
C LEU A 126 -7.89 0.98 10.74
N PRO A 127 -7.53 -0.03 11.54
CA PRO A 127 -7.10 -1.35 11.06
C PRO A 127 -8.29 -2.26 10.73
N PHE A 128 -9.27 -1.72 9.99
CA PHE A 128 -10.54 -2.35 9.65
C PHE A 128 -10.82 -2.31 8.14
N SER A 129 -11.53 -3.35 7.67
CA SER A 129 -12.12 -3.48 6.33
C SER A 129 -13.59 -3.90 6.46
N TYR A 130 -14.38 -3.63 5.41
CA TYR A 130 -15.76 -4.10 5.32
C TYR A 130 -15.85 -5.31 4.40
N VAL A 131 -16.82 -6.18 4.67
CA VAL A 131 -17.47 -6.98 3.62
C VAL A 131 -18.95 -6.62 3.63
N TYR A 132 -19.53 -6.40 2.45
CA TYR A 132 -20.96 -6.14 2.32
C TYR A 132 -21.59 -6.90 1.16
N ILE A 133 -22.89 -7.14 1.28
CA ILE A 133 -23.68 -7.95 0.34
C ILE A 133 -24.87 -7.12 -0.15
N ASP A 134 -25.05 -7.10 -1.47
CA ASP A 134 -26.24 -6.61 -2.17
C ASP A 134 -26.91 -7.83 -2.88
N VAL A 135 -28.23 -7.99 -2.76
CA VAL A 135 -29.00 -9.14 -3.30
C VAL A 135 -30.13 -8.65 -4.20
N GLU A 136 -30.37 -9.35 -5.32
CA GLU A 136 -31.47 -9.10 -6.27
C GLU A 136 -32.04 -10.42 -6.79
N SER A 137 -33.38 -10.55 -6.85
CA SER A 137 -34.07 -11.68 -7.49
C SER A 137 -33.82 -11.68 -9.00
N ASN A 138 -33.58 -12.87 -9.58
CA ASN A 138 -33.41 -13.06 -11.02
C ASN A 138 -34.71 -13.45 -11.75
N ASP A 139 -35.79 -13.78 -11.02
CA ASP A 139 -37.10 -14.18 -11.55
C ASP A 139 -38.22 -13.14 -11.31
N GLY A 140 -37.90 -12.07 -10.57
CA GLY A 140 -38.81 -10.97 -10.22
C GLY A 140 -39.78 -11.28 -9.08
N GLN A 141 -39.63 -12.40 -8.36
CA GLN A 141 -40.42 -12.74 -7.19
C GLN A 141 -39.74 -12.31 -5.87
N GLU A 142 -40.54 -12.25 -4.80
CA GLU A 142 -40.00 -12.14 -3.44
C GLU A 142 -39.52 -13.51 -2.95
N HIS A 143 -38.29 -13.58 -2.44
CA HIS A 143 -37.73 -14.76 -1.79
C HIS A 143 -37.46 -14.50 -0.31
N SER A 144 -37.56 -15.53 0.52
CA SER A 144 -37.16 -15.47 1.92
C SER A 144 -35.62 -15.54 2.02
N ILE A 145 -34.99 -14.40 2.35
CA ILE A 145 -33.53 -14.27 2.39
C ILE A 145 -33.01 -14.17 3.84
N GLN A 146 -32.05 -15.03 4.17
CA GLN A 146 -31.19 -14.85 5.34
C GLN A 146 -29.72 -14.82 4.91
N LEU A 147 -28.89 -14.04 5.59
CA LEU A 147 -27.45 -13.95 5.34
C LEU A 147 -26.66 -14.28 6.61
N TYR A 148 -25.48 -14.84 6.43
CA TYR A 148 -24.54 -15.23 7.50
C TYR A 148 -23.11 -14.94 7.09
N SER A 149 -22.25 -14.60 8.05
CA SER A 149 -20.81 -14.68 7.86
C SER A 149 -20.09 -14.92 9.19
N ASP A 150 -18.96 -15.63 9.12
CA ASP A 150 -18.07 -15.90 10.24
C ASP A 150 -16.59 -15.74 9.85
N ILE A 151 -15.76 -15.52 10.86
CA ILE A 151 -14.31 -15.76 10.77
C ILE A 151 -13.87 -16.77 11.84
N SER A 152 -12.80 -17.52 11.56
CA SER A 152 -12.15 -18.40 12.55
C SER A 152 -11.14 -17.64 13.42
N ALA A 153 -10.63 -18.27 14.48
CA ALA A 153 -9.50 -17.75 15.25
C ALA A 153 -8.14 -17.80 14.53
N GLU A 154 -8.04 -18.29 13.29
CA GLU A 154 -6.76 -18.46 12.59
C GLU A 154 -6.03 -17.14 12.28
N TRP A 155 -6.74 -16.02 12.31
CA TRP A 155 -6.25 -14.67 12.07
C TRP A 155 -5.26 -14.15 13.14
N ILE A 156 -5.16 -14.80 14.30
CA ILE A 156 -4.47 -14.26 15.49
C ILE A 156 -3.06 -14.86 15.73
N SER A 157 -2.66 -15.86 14.94
CA SER A 157 -1.38 -16.55 15.12
C SER A 157 -0.97 -17.34 13.87
N GLY A 158 0.33 -17.39 13.60
CA GLY A 158 0.94 -18.34 12.66
C GLY A 158 1.03 -19.78 13.20
N ASP A 159 0.72 -20.01 14.47
CA ASP A 159 0.68 -21.33 15.12
C ASP A 159 -0.75 -21.71 15.51
N SER A 160 -1.33 -22.71 14.83
CA SER A 160 -2.68 -23.20 15.13
C SER A 160 -2.78 -24.01 16.43
N ALA A 161 -1.67 -24.42 17.05
CA ALA A 161 -1.69 -25.08 18.36
C ALA A 161 -1.79 -24.08 19.53
N SER A 162 -1.58 -22.78 19.28
CA SER A 162 -1.72 -21.74 20.29
C SER A 162 -3.16 -21.65 20.83
N LEU A 163 -3.28 -21.46 22.15
CA LEU A 163 -4.56 -21.31 22.83
C LEU A 163 -5.18 -19.95 22.51
N ALA A 164 -6.40 -19.97 21.98
CA ALA A 164 -7.21 -18.80 21.71
C ALA A 164 -8.17 -18.52 22.87
N GLU A 165 -8.34 -17.25 23.20
CA GLU A 165 -9.46 -16.72 23.97
C GLU A 165 -10.31 -15.81 23.08
N TRP A 166 -11.60 -15.73 23.38
CA TRP A 166 -12.54 -14.89 22.64
C TRP A 166 -13.64 -14.35 23.55
N SER A 167 -14.36 -13.34 23.09
CA SER A 167 -15.48 -12.77 23.83
C SER A 167 -16.44 -12.02 22.91
N THR A 168 -17.69 -11.92 23.34
CA THR A 168 -18.72 -11.11 22.67
C THR A 168 -19.07 -9.91 23.54
N THR A 169 -18.92 -8.71 22.97
CA THR A 169 -19.38 -7.44 23.55
C THR A 169 -20.56 -6.94 22.73
N LYS A 170 -21.58 -6.40 23.39
CA LYS A 170 -22.65 -5.63 22.72
C LYS A 170 -22.54 -4.18 23.17
N THR A 171 -22.63 -3.26 22.23
CA THR A 171 -22.81 -1.83 22.50
C THR A 171 -24.29 -1.47 22.31
N ASP A 172 -24.63 -0.18 22.27
CA ASP A 172 -25.98 0.25 21.90
C ASP A 172 -26.26 0.07 20.38
N SER A 173 -25.23 -0.18 19.56
CA SER A 173 -25.31 -0.21 18.09
C SER A 173 -24.72 -1.44 17.41
N SER A 174 -23.80 -2.19 18.02
CA SER A 174 -23.16 -3.35 17.39
C SER A 174 -22.98 -4.56 18.31
N ALA A 175 -22.96 -5.75 17.70
CA ALA A 175 -22.46 -6.98 18.29
C ALA A 175 -21.02 -7.17 17.81
N ILE A 176 -20.08 -7.22 18.74
CA ILE A 176 -18.64 -7.27 18.47
C ILE A 176 -18.09 -8.57 19.06
N HIS A 177 -17.63 -9.47 18.20
CA HIS A 177 -16.77 -10.56 18.60
C HIS A 177 -15.31 -10.12 18.55
N LYS A 178 -14.49 -10.64 19.46
CA LYS A 178 -13.03 -10.56 19.36
C LYS A 178 -12.39 -11.91 19.71
N ALA A 179 -11.24 -12.20 19.12
CA ALA A 179 -10.38 -13.30 19.53
C ALA A 179 -8.90 -12.85 19.58
N ALA A 180 -8.14 -13.43 20.51
CA ALA A 180 -6.71 -13.21 20.72
C ALA A 180 -6.06 -14.48 21.29
N ARG A 181 -4.73 -14.55 21.29
CA ARG A 181 -4.00 -15.62 21.98
C ARG A 181 -4.11 -15.41 23.49
N GLN A 182 -4.30 -16.47 24.28
CA GLN A 182 -4.26 -16.41 25.76
C GLN A 182 -2.89 -15.98 26.31
N SER A 183 -1.84 -16.09 25.50
CA SER A 183 -0.49 -15.62 25.84
C SER A 183 0.12 -14.94 24.61
N PRO A 184 -0.25 -13.66 24.35
CA PRO A 184 0.29 -12.90 23.23
C PRO A 184 1.81 -12.74 23.33
N LEU A 185 2.52 -12.82 22.20
CA LEU A 185 3.96 -12.58 22.13
C LEU A 185 4.18 -11.20 21.51
N SER A 186 4.31 -10.19 22.36
CA SER A 186 4.48 -8.79 21.94
C SER A 186 5.68 -8.62 21.00
N MET A 187 5.44 -7.92 19.88
CA MET A 187 6.42 -7.59 18.84
C MET A 187 7.11 -8.82 18.20
N GLN A 188 6.44 -9.97 18.17
CA GLN A 188 6.92 -11.20 17.54
C GLN A 188 5.98 -11.66 16.41
N GLU A 189 6.53 -12.44 15.47
CA GLU A 189 5.77 -13.08 14.41
C GLU A 189 6.10 -14.58 14.29
N ILE A 190 5.09 -15.40 13.97
CA ILE A 190 5.26 -16.78 13.50
C ILE A 190 4.71 -16.83 12.08
N SER A 191 5.47 -17.45 11.15
CA SER A 191 5.05 -17.60 9.74
C SER A 191 4.64 -16.28 9.03
N ASN A 192 5.17 -15.14 9.46
CA ASN A 192 4.81 -13.76 9.05
C ASN A 192 3.46 -13.21 9.58
N LEU A 193 2.75 -13.90 10.48
CA LEU A 193 1.61 -13.34 11.21
C LEU A 193 2.09 -12.77 12.56
N ALA A 194 1.49 -11.67 13.01
CA ALA A 194 1.79 -11.09 14.31
C ALA A 194 1.18 -11.92 15.46
N GLU A 195 1.97 -12.16 16.50
CA GLU A 195 1.58 -12.99 17.64
C GLU A 195 0.99 -12.21 18.83
N ASP A 196 0.76 -10.91 18.62
CA ASP A 196 0.16 -9.95 19.55
C ASP A 196 -1.09 -9.24 18.98
N ALA A 197 -1.65 -9.75 17.89
CA ALA A 197 -2.86 -9.24 17.27
C ALA A 197 -4.13 -9.76 17.96
N THR A 198 -5.15 -8.89 18.01
CA THR A 198 -6.53 -9.25 18.33
C THR A 198 -7.39 -9.04 17.09
N VAL A 199 -8.07 -10.09 16.63
CA VAL A 199 -9.03 -9.99 15.53
C VAL A 199 -10.40 -9.59 16.09
N TYR A 200 -11.11 -8.73 15.36
CA TYR A 200 -12.45 -8.24 15.68
C TYR A 200 -13.39 -8.54 14.51
N TYR A 201 -14.59 -9.02 14.80
CA TYR A 201 -15.63 -9.27 13.81
C TYR A 201 -16.98 -8.77 14.31
N ALA A 202 -17.55 -7.79 13.62
CA ALA A 202 -18.66 -7.00 14.13
C ALA A 202 -19.79 -6.80 13.11
N PHE A 203 -21.00 -6.72 13.63
CA PHE A 203 -22.23 -6.54 12.86
C PHE A 203 -23.17 -5.55 13.57
N PRO A 204 -23.95 -4.72 12.85
CA PRO A 204 -24.94 -3.83 13.46
C PRO A 204 -26.03 -4.60 14.22
N LEU A 205 -26.45 -4.09 15.38
CA LEU A 205 -27.58 -4.66 16.12
C LEU A 205 -28.91 -4.34 15.43
N SER A 206 -29.75 -5.37 15.27
CA SER A 206 -31.16 -5.25 14.90
C SER A 206 -31.98 -6.35 15.57
N ASN A 207 -33.32 -6.29 15.48
CA ASN A 207 -34.18 -7.35 16.01
C ASN A 207 -34.09 -8.65 15.19
N ASP A 208 -33.66 -8.54 13.93
CA ASP A 208 -33.54 -9.65 12.97
C ASP A 208 -32.09 -10.19 12.89
N ALA A 209 -31.17 -9.59 13.64
CA ALA A 209 -29.78 -10.01 13.76
C ALA A 209 -29.59 -11.03 14.89
N THR A 210 -28.77 -12.05 14.64
CA THR A 210 -28.38 -13.07 15.62
C THR A 210 -26.88 -13.32 15.52
N TYR A 211 -26.27 -13.76 16.60
CA TYR A 211 -24.82 -14.05 16.68
C TYR A 211 -24.58 -15.36 17.40
N GLU A 212 -23.41 -15.95 17.19
CA GLU A 212 -22.94 -17.11 17.94
C GLU A 212 -21.42 -17.29 17.82
N THR A 213 -20.78 -17.62 18.94
CA THR A 213 -19.37 -18.06 18.93
C THR A 213 -19.31 -19.51 19.40
N GLY A 214 -18.59 -20.37 18.67
CA GLY A 214 -18.56 -21.81 18.94
C GLY A 214 -17.73 -22.56 17.89
N ALA A 215 -17.81 -23.89 17.88
CA ALA A 215 -17.15 -24.71 16.85
C ALA A 215 -17.78 -24.49 15.47
N ASP A 216 -16.94 -24.31 14.45
CA ASP A 216 -17.31 -24.06 13.04
C ASP A 216 -18.50 -24.90 12.53
N THR A 217 -18.43 -26.21 12.70
CA THR A 217 -19.45 -27.18 12.26
C THR A 217 -20.79 -27.01 12.97
N VAL A 218 -20.79 -26.53 14.22
CA VAL A 218 -22.00 -26.26 15.00
C VAL A 218 -22.62 -24.95 14.53
N VAL A 219 -21.87 -23.84 14.59
CA VAL A 219 -22.38 -22.49 14.27
C VAL A 219 -22.90 -22.41 12.83
N ARG A 220 -22.14 -22.97 11.88
CA ARG A 220 -22.55 -23.02 10.46
C ARG A 220 -23.74 -23.94 10.24
N GLY A 221 -23.78 -25.09 10.91
CA GLY A 221 -24.92 -26.02 10.86
C GLY A 221 -26.20 -25.43 11.47
N ASP A 222 -26.06 -24.61 12.51
CA ASP A 222 -27.14 -23.90 13.17
C ASP A 222 -27.79 -22.87 12.24
N PHE A 223 -26.99 -22.09 11.51
CA PHE A 223 -27.50 -21.21 10.45
C PHE A 223 -28.09 -22.00 9.27
N ALA A 224 -27.40 -23.04 8.76
CA ALA A 224 -27.89 -23.83 7.62
C ALA A 224 -29.31 -24.38 7.85
N THR A 225 -29.56 -24.85 9.08
CA THR A 225 -30.81 -25.50 9.47
C THR A 225 -31.95 -24.49 9.72
N ARG A 226 -31.64 -23.31 10.29
CA ARG A 226 -32.67 -22.39 10.81
C ARG A 226 -32.73 -21.02 10.15
N GLY A 227 -31.73 -20.65 9.36
CA GLY A 227 -31.52 -19.28 8.88
C GLY A 227 -31.13 -18.27 9.96
N ALA A 228 -30.80 -18.73 11.18
CA ALA A 228 -30.50 -17.89 12.34
C ALA A 228 -29.59 -18.62 13.35
N LEU A 229 -28.88 -17.84 14.16
CA LEU A 229 -27.96 -18.30 15.21
C LEU A 229 -28.61 -18.24 16.60
N LEU A 230 -28.02 -18.93 17.58
CA LEU A 230 -28.67 -19.16 18.89
C LEU A 230 -28.53 -18.00 19.90
N ASN A 231 -27.84 -16.90 19.56
CA ASN A 231 -27.52 -15.78 20.47
C ASN A 231 -26.70 -16.19 21.71
N THR A 232 -25.91 -17.23 21.55
CA THR A 232 -25.03 -17.87 22.53
C THR A 232 -23.60 -17.34 22.39
N ALA A 233 -22.78 -17.61 23.41
CA ALA A 233 -21.33 -17.45 23.32
C ALA A 233 -20.69 -18.63 24.03
N ASP A 234 -19.97 -19.47 23.28
CA ASP A 234 -19.06 -20.46 23.86
C ASP A 234 -17.99 -19.75 24.71
N VAL A 235 -17.63 -20.36 25.83
CA VAL A 235 -16.61 -19.89 26.79
C VAL A 235 -15.52 -20.93 27.05
N ASN A 236 -15.54 -22.04 26.31
CA ASN A 236 -14.58 -23.14 26.43
C ASN A 236 -13.35 -22.89 25.53
N PHE A 237 -12.49 -21.99 26.01
CA PHE A 237 -11.24 -21.62 25.34
C PHE A 237 -10.31 -22.83 25.11
N ARG A 238 -9.71 -22.89 23.91
CA ARG A 238 -8.94 -24.04 23.40
C ARG A 238 -7.96 -23.62 22.31
N ALA A 239 -7.19 -24.57 21.76
CA ALA A 239 -6.28 -24.30 20.64
C ALA A 239 -7.03 -23.86 19.38
N ILE A 240 -6.42 -23.02 18.54
CA ILE A 240 -7.05 -22.52 17.30
C ILE A 240 -7.54 -23.68 16.40
N SER A 241 -6.78 -24.78 16.27
CA SER A 241 -7.16 -25.95 15.48
C SER A 241 -8.06 -26.98 16.20
N ASP A 242 -8.34 -26.80 17.49
CA ASP A 242 -9.23 -27.71 18.23
C ASP A 242 -10.68 -27.27 18.04
N HIS A 243 -11.43 -27.95 17.18
CA HIS A 243 -12.80 -27.60 16.80
C HIS A 243 -12.94 -26.10 16.49
N PHE A 244 -12.27 -25.66 15.40
CA PHE A 244 -12.06 -24.26 15.01
C PHE A 244 -13.14 -23.33 15.53
N VAL A 245 -12.79 -22.46 16.47
CA VAL A 245 -13.75 -21.48 16.97
C VAL A 245 -14.02 -20.45 15.88
N VAL A 246 -15.30 -20.22 15.59
CA VAL A 246 -15.78 -19.19 14.68
C VAL A 246 -16.57 -18.11 15.40
N LEU A 247 -16.54 -16.92 14.83
CA LEU A 247 -17.17 -15.70 15.31
C LEU A 247 -18.28 -15.31 14.33
N GLY A 248 -19.48 -15.87 14.49
CA GLY A 248 -20.55 -15.81 13.49
C GLY A 248 -21.64 -14.77 13.78
N HIS A 249 -22.05 -14.05 12.73
CA HIS A 249 -23.23 -13.17 12.73
C HIS A 249 -24.18 -13.57 11.58
N ALA A 250 -25.49 -13.53 11.82
CA ALA A 250 -26.53 -13.74 10.82
C ALA A 250 -27.63 -12.67 10.89
N VAL A 251 -28.31 -12.42 9.79
CA VAL A 251 -29.48 -11.54 9.71
C VAL A 251 -30.57 -12.12 8.81
N ASN A 252 -31.83 -11.99 9.23
CA ASN A 252 -32.99 -12.30 8.39
C ASN A 252 -33.47 -11.02 7.68
N LEU A 253 -33.50 -11.04 6.35
CA LEU A 253 -34.02 -9.92 5.54
C LEU A 253 -35.52 -10.07 5.25
N ASN A 254 -36.13 -11.18 5.66
CA ASN A 254 -37.50 -11.57 5.34
C ASN A 254 -37.69 -11.75 3.82
N ASN A 255 -38.90 -11.52 3.31
CA ASN A 255 -39.23 -11.65 1.91
C ASN A 255 -38.81 -10.37 1.16
N ILE A 256 -37.89 -10.49 0.20
CA ILE A 256 -37.41 -9.36 -0.62
C ILE A 256 -37.28 -9.74 -2.09
N THR A 257 -37.49 -8.77 -2.98
CA THR A 257 -37.03 -8.80 -4.38
C THR A 257 -35.61 -8.25 -4.52
N SER A 258 -35.22 -7.28 -3.68
CA SER A 258 -33.86 -6.74 -3.64
C SER A 258 -33.53 -6.08 -2.29
N THR A 259 -32.25 -5.95 -1.97
CA THR A 259 -31.76 -5.20 -0.80
C THR A 259 -31.94 -3.70 -0.98
N THR A 260 -32.67 -3.05 -0.05
CA THR A 260 -32.83 -1.58 -0.02
C THR A 260 -31.58 -0.85 0.47
N SER A 261 -30.73 -1.54 1.22
CA SER A 261 -29.40 -1.11 1.67
C SER A 261 -28.49 -2.34 1.81
N SER A 262 -27.21 -2.20 1.48
CA SER A 262 -26.23 -3.28 1.61
C SER A 262 -26.13 -3.80 3.05
N VAL A 263 -26.06 -5.10 3.22
CA VAL A 263 -25.82 -5.74 4.53
C VAL A 263 -24.33 -5.79 4.76
N VAL A 264 -23.83 -5.26 5.89
CA VAL A 264 -22.40 -5.00 6.12
C VAL A 264 -21.88 -5.60 7.42
N TRP A 265 -20.71 -6.21 7.34
CA TRP A 265 -19.87 -6.64 8.46
C TRP A 265 -18.56 -5.87 8.46
N ALA A 266 -18.01 -5.65 9.65
CA ALA A 266 -16.66 -5.11 9.84
C ALA A 266 -15.72 -6.20 10.35
N ILE A 267 -14.56 -6.31 9.71
CA ILE A 267 -13.43 -7.14 10.15
C ILE A 267 -12.24 -6.24 10.45
N GLY A 268 -11.54 -6.46 11.56
CA GLY A 268 -10.32 -5.72 11.89
C GLY A 268 -9.29 -6.55 12.63
N LEU A 269 -8.03 -6.15 12.50
CA LEU A 269 -6.89 -6.81 13.14
C LEU A 269 -6.08 -5.76 13.91
N VAL A 270 -6.39 -5.61 15.19
CA VAL A 270 -5.84 -4.54 16.04
C VAL A 270 -4.59 -5.04 16.77
N ARG A 271 -3.55 -4.20 16.78
CA ARG A 271 -2.35 -4.33 17.59
C ARG A 271 -2.12 -3.01 18.31
N ASP A 272 -1.70 -3.05 19.58
CA ASP A 272 -1.22 -1.87 20.30
C ASP A 272 -0.19 -2.25 21.37
N PRO A 273 1.01 -1.64 21.39
CA PRO A 273 1.60 -0.83 20.32
C PRO A 273 1.77 -1.60 19.00
N VAL A 274 1.94 -0.90 17.88
CA VAL A 274 2.14 -1.52 16.55
C VAL A 274 3.61 -1.69 16.17
N ILE A 275 4.48 -0.81 16.67
CA ILE A 275 5.92 -0.79 16.40
C ILE A 275 6.69 -0.44 17.68
N SER A 276 7.87 -1.04 17.87
CA SER A 276 8.86 -0.58 18.85
C SER A 276 9.97 0.22 18.15
N LEU A 277 10.41 1.31 18.79
CA LEU A 277 11.42 2.25 18.31
C LEU A 277 12.78 2.04 18.98
N TYR A 278 13.85 2.47 18.30
CA TYR A 278 15.20 2.58 18.85
C TYR A 278 15.23 3.49 20.10
N SER A 279 15.99 3.07 21.11
CA SER A 279 15.88 3.65 22.46
C SER A 279 16.51 5.03 22.60
N THR A 280 15.70 6.07 22.75
CA THR A 280 16.19 7.43 23.13
C THR A 280 15.66 7.93 24.48
N SER A 281 14.52 7.43 24.98
CA SER A 281 14.03 7.69 26.34
C SER A 281 12.97 6.64 26.76
N ALA A 282 12.32 6.82 27.92
CA ALA A 282 11.50 5.79 28.57
C ALA A 282 10.05 5.65 28.02
N ASN A 283 9.85 5.68 26.69
CA ASN A 283 8.61 5.16 26.08
C ASN A 283 8.84 4.78 24.60
N ASN A 284 9.52 3.66 24.36
CA ASN A 284 10.05 3.27 23.04
C ASN A 284 9.04 2.49 22.15
N SER A 285 7.74 2.78 22.26
CA SER A 285 6.72 2.10 21.46
C SER A 285 5.69 3.09 20.93
N ARG A 286 5.16 2.84 19.74
CA ARG A 286 4.18 3.72 19.10
C ARG A 286 2.89 2.98 18.79
N SER A 287 1.78 3.69 18.93
CA SER A 287 0.43 3.20 18.67
C SER A 287 -0.01 3.61 17.27
N SER A 288 -0.97 2.91 16.68
CA SER A 288 -1.58 3.35 15.42
C SER A 288 -2.33 4.68 15.63
N TYR A 289 -2.32 5.55 14.62
CA TYR A 289 -2.82 6.93 14.74
C TYR A 289 -4.33 7.01 15.04
N PHE A 290 -5.13 5.98 14.74
CA PHE A 290 -6.58 6.00 14.98
C PHE A 290 -6.94 6.23 16.46
N TRP A 291 -6.09 5.79 17.39
CA TRP A 291 -6.28 6.00 18.83
C TRP A 291 -6.36 7.47 19.24
N THR A 292 -5.96 8.41 18.39
CA THR A 292 -6.14 9.86 18.60
C THR A 292 -7.62 10.28 18.65
N ALA A 293 -8.53 9.47 18.10
CA ALA A 293 -9.96 9.76 18.01
C ALA A 293 -10.87 8.83 18.84
N TYR A 294 -10.38 7.68 19.30
CA TYR A 294 -11.18 6.66 19.99
C TYR A 294 -10.53 6.22 21.31
N ASN A 295 -11.34 6.03 22.35
CA ASN A 295 -10.85 5.57 23.65
C ASN A 295 -10.81 4.04 23.77
N THR A 296 -11.67 3.35 23.02
CA THR A 296 -11.76 1.89 22.97
C THR A 296 -11.89 1.40 21.52
N VAL A 297 -11.57 0.13 21.30
CA VAL A 297 -11.84 -0.52 20.00
C VAL A 297 -13.33 -0.59 19.70
N SER A 298 -14.20 -0.68 20.73
CA SER A 298 -15.64 -0.66 20.54
C SER A 298 -16.14 0.66 19.96
N ASP A 299 -15.63 1.80 20.45
CA ASP A 299 -15.96 3.12 19.88
C ASP A 299 -15.54 3.22 18.40
N ALA A 300 -14.37 2.68 18.06
CA ALA A 300 -13.86 2.65 16.69
C ALA A 300 -14.70 1.75 15.77
N VAL A 301 -15.16 0.59 16.26
CA VAL A 301 -16.03 -0.35 15.53
C VAL A 301 -17.42 0.23 15.31
N ASP A 302 -18.03 0.83 16.34
CA ASP A 302 -19.33 1.49 16.22
C ASP A 302 -19.28 2.65 15.23
N PHE A 303 -18.23 3.47 15.29
CA PHE A 303 -17.99 4.49 14.27
C PHE A 303 -17.86 3.89 12.88
N PHE A 304 -17.00 2.88 12.70
CA PHE A 304 -16.71 2.29 11.39
C PHE A 304 -17.97 1.70 10.75
N LEU A 305 -18.77 0.93 11.50
CA LEU A 305 -20.07 0.44 11.02
C LEU A 305 -21.03 1.59 10.67
N SER A 306 -21.06 2.67 11.46
CA SER A 306 -21.95 3.83 11.20
C SER A 306 -21.54 4.67 10.00
N ASP A 307 -20.24 4.74 9.68
CA ASP A 307 -19.70 5.52 8.56
C ASP A 307 -19.75 4.78 7.21
N PHE A 308 -20.13 3.50 7.20
CA PHE A 308 -20.11 2.63 6.02
C PHE A 308 -20.64 3.28 4.72
N SER A 309 -21.80 3.95 4.78
CA SER A 309 -22.39 4.61 3.59
C SER A 309 -21.49 5.73 3.05
N ASN A 310 -20.83 6.50 3.92
CA ASN A 310 -19.88 7.52 3.52
C ASN A 310 -18.58 6.88 3.01
N ALA A 311 -18.07 5.85 3.71
CA ALA A 311 -16.87 5.10 3.30
C ALA A 311 -17.04 4.46 1.92
N LYS A 312 -18.21 3.84 1.63
CA LYS A 312 -18.57 3.32 0.30
C LYS A 312 -18.56 4.42 -0.76
N GLN A 313 -19.08 5.62 -0.46
CA GLN A 313 -19.03 6.74 -1.41
C GLN A 313 -17.62 7.31 -1.60
N ARG A 314 -16.81 7.44 -0.54
CA ARG A 314 -15.40 7.88 -0.63
C ARG A 314 -14.57 6.88 -1.45
N ALA A 315 -14.76 5.58 -1.22
CA ALA A 315 -14.19 4.49 -1.99
C ALA A 315 -14.53 4.57 -3.49
N ILE A 316 -15.81 4.71 -3.85
CA ILE A 316 -16.23 4.89 -5.25
C ILE A 316 -15.59 6.14 -5.87
N ASN A 317 -15.57 7.26 -5.15
CA ASN A 317 -14.99 8.51 -5.64
C ASN A 317 -13.48 8.39 -5.90
N ILE A 318 -12.73 7.79 -4.98
CA ILE A 318 -11.28 7.63 -5.13
C ILE A 318 -10.92 6.58 -6.19
N ASP A 319 -11.65 5.47 -6.26
CA ASP A 319 -11.50 4.45 -7.31
C ASP A 319 -11.66 5.07 -8.70
N ASN A 320 -12.74 5.85 -8.89
CA ASN A 320 -13.01 6.55 -10.14
C ASN A 320 -11.91 7.56 -10.49
N LYS A 321 -11.41 8.33 -9.51
CA LYS A 321 -10.30 9.27 -9.71
C LYS A 321 -9.03 8.55 -10.17
N ILE A 322 -8.57 7.56 -9.41
CA ILE A 322 -7.35 6.79 -9.70
C ILE A 322 -7.44 6.15 -11.08
N THR A 323 -8.56 5.48 -11.37
CA THR A 323 -8.74 4.76 -12.64
C THR A 323 -8.82 5.73 -13.82
N SER A 324 -9.46 6.89 -13.65
CA SER A 324 -9.52 7.95 -14.67
C SER A 324 -8.14 8.55 -14.96
N ASP A 325 -7.38 8.88 -13.92
CA ASP A 325 -6.01 9.42 -14.05
C ASP A 325 -5.06 8.42 -14.70
N ALA A 326 -5.21 7.13 -14.39
CA ALA A 326 -4.42 6.05 -14.96
C ALA A 326 -4.80 5.73 -16.41
N ARG A 327 -6.08 5.75 -16.78
CA ARG A 327 -6.54 5.53 -18.17
C ARG A 327 -6.07 6.61 -19.15
N GLN A 328 -5.72 7.80 -18.67
CA GLN A 328 -5.03 8.83 -19.46
C GLN A 328 -3.57 8.46 -19.82
N ILE A 329 -3.09 7.28 -19.42
CA ILE A 329 -1.80 6.69 -19.83
C ILE A 329 -2.09 5.51 -20.74
N SER A 330 -2.71 4.46 -20.21
CA SER A 330 -3.25 3.31 -20.96
C SER A 330 -4.19 2.47 -20.08
N ASP A 331 -5.03 1.60 -20.68
CA ASP A 331 -5.90 0.68 -19.91
C ASP A 331 -5.09 -0.33 -19.09
N ASN A 332 -4.00 -0.88 -19.64
CA ASN A 332 -3.12 -1.81 -18.93
C ASN A 332 -2.48 -1.16 -17.69
N TYR A 333 -2.14 0.14 -17.77
CA TYR A 333 -1.65 0.89 -16.62
C TYR A 333 -2.73 1.10 -15.55
N ALA A 334 -3.99 1.32 -15.95
CA ALA A 334 -5.11 1.44 -15.03
C ALA A 334 -5.39 0.16 -14.23
N ASP A 335 -5.27 -1.02 -14.86
CA ASP A 335 -5.39 -2.31 -14.17
C ASP A 335 -4.24 -2.54 -13.16
N LEU A 336 -3.00 -2.15 -13.51
CA LEU A 336 -1.83 -2.26 -12.63
C LEU A 336 -1.95 -1.40 -11.37
N VAL A 337 -2.28 -0.11 -11.55
CA VAL A 337 -2.50 0.83 -10.44
C VAL A 337 -3.64 0.33 -9.54
N THR A 338 -4.70 -0.20 -10.14
CA THR A 338 -5.87 -0.77 -9.46
C THR A 338 -5.50 -1.94 -8.55
N LEU A 339 -4.71 -2.91 -9.02
CA LEU A 339 -4.28 -4.05 -8.22
C LEU A 339 -3.29 -3.63 -7.11
N ALA A 340 -2.36 -2.71 -7.42
CA ALA A 340 -1.28 -2.34 -6.52
C ALA A 340 -1.67 -1.38 -5.38
N ALA A 341 -2.73 -0.59 -5.51
CA ALA A 341 -3.09 0.50 -4.59
C ALA A 341 -3.15 0.05 -3.11
N ARG A 342 -3.78 -1.10 -2.85
CA ARG A 342 -3.91 -1.67 -1.49
C ARG A 342 -2.58 -2.18 -0.93
N GLN A 343 -1.72 -2.79 -1.76
CA GLN A 343 -0.37 -3.21 -1.36
C GLN A 343 0.52 -2.02 -1.00
N ALA A 344 0.52 -0.97 -1.84
CA ALA A 344 1.35 0.22 -1.67
C ALA A 344 1.14 0.97 -0.33
N LEU A 345 -0.09 0.87 0.22
CA LEU A 345 -0.51 1.52 1.47
C LEU A 345 -0.66 0.55 2.65
N ALA A 346 -0.15 -0.69 2.54
CA ALA A 346 -0.10 -1.66 3.65
C ALA A 346 1.01 -1.32 4.66
N VAL A 347 0.87 -0.18 5.34
CA VAL A 347 1.83 0.40 6.29
C VAL A 347 1.15 0.81 7.61
N ASP A 348 1.93 0.91 8.68
CA ASP A 348 1.43 1.40 9.97
C ASP A 348 1.72 2.90 10.12
N ILE A 349 0.66 3.73 10.13
CA ILE A 349 0.73 5.16 10.45
C ILE A 349 0.56 5.33 11.97
N THR A 350 1.52 5.97 12.63
CA THR A 350 1.69 5.88 14.08
C THR A 350 1.87 7.21 14.78
N VAL A 351 1.44 7.26 16.04
CA VAL A 351 1.51 8.39 16.96
C VAL A 351 2.25 7.99 18.24
N SER A 352 2.91 8.95 18.90
CA SER A 352 3.51 8.75 20.23
C SER A 352 2.62 9.32 21.34
N LYS A 353 3.02 9.07 22.59
CA LYS A 353 2.49 9.77 23.76
C LYS A 353 3.51 10.75 24.31
N ASP A 354 3.04 11.87 24.85
CA ASP A 354 3.86 12.79 25.64
C ASP A 354 4.17 12.22 27.05
N ASN A 355 4.84 13.00 27.89
CA ASN A 355 5.23 12.58 29.24
C ASN A 355 4.02 12.44 30.18
N GLU A 356 2.91 13.11 29.84
CA GLU A 356 1.62 13.11 30.49
C GLU A 356 0.70 11.97 29.99
N GLY A 357 1.18 11.16 29.04
CA GLY A 357 0.48 10.01 28.47
C GLY A 357 -0.61 10.37 27.45
N GLN A 358 -0.69 11.62 27.01
CA GLN A 358 -1.62 12.09 25.98
C GLN A 358 -1.04 11.88 24.58
N TRP A 359 -1.91 11.78 23.57
CA TRP A 359 -1.47 11.57 22.18
C TRP A 359 -0.81 12.81 21.61
N ASN A 360 0.46 12.67 21.20
CA ASN A 360 1.18 13.73 20.51
C ASN A 360 0.90 13.69 19.00
N THR A 361 -0.21 14.27 18.57
CA THR A 361 -0.64 14.32 17.15
C THR A 361 0.32 15.07 16.22
N SER A 362 1.31 15.81 16.76
CA SER A 362 2.37 16.44 15.96
C SER A 362 3.54 15.51 15.64
N ASP A 363 3.68 14.40 16.39
CA ASP A 363 4.72 13.39 16.18
C ASP A 363 4.13 12.19 15.42
N VAL A 364 3.98 12.34 14.10
CA VAL A 364 3.47 11.30 13.20
C VAL A 364 4.63 10.61 12.47
N MET A 365 4.56 9.29 12.36
CA MET A 365 5.54 8.45 11.67
C MET A 365 4.87 7.27 10.97
N THR A 366 5.31 6.94 9.76
CA THR A 366 4.81 5.79 8.99
C THR A 366 5.88 4.71 8.90
N PHE A 367 5.52 3.49 9.29
CA PHE A 367 6.41 2.33 9.27
C PHE A 367 5.99 1.32 8.20
N MET A 368 6.98 0.90 7.42
CA MET A 368 6.84 -0.04 6.32
C MET A 368 7.61 -1.31 6.63
N ARG A 369 6.96 -2.47 6.46
CA ARG A 369 7.60 -3.79 6.45
C ARG A 369 7.95 -4.14 5.02
N ASP A 370 9.13 -4.72 4.80
CA ASP A 370 9.47 -5.33 3.52
C ASP A 370 8.78 -6.70 3.35
N VAL A 371 7.50 -6.65 3.01
CA VAL A 371 6.62 -7.81 2.79
C VAL A 371 7.04 -8.58 1.53
N GLY A 372 7.00 -9.92 1.61
CA GLY A 372 7.44 -10.80 0.52
C GLY A 372 8.96 -10.90 0.33
N ASN A 373 9.76 -10.19 1.11
CA ASN A 373 11.21 -10.09 0.92
C ASN A 373 11.96 -10.09 2.27
N SER A 374 12.73 -9.06 2.61
CA SER A 374 13.71 -9.09 3.70
C SER A 374 13.14 -8.94 5.12
N ARG A 375 11.86 -8.54 5.27
CA ARG A 375 11.20 -8.20 6.56
C ARG A 375 11.84 -7.05 7.35
N ARG A 376 12.79 -6.32 6.75
CA ARG A 376 13.39 -5.12 7.34
C ARG A 376 12.35 -4.02 7.58
N VAL A 377 12.66 -3.11 8.51
CA VAL A 377 11.83 -1.95 8.83
C VAL A 377 12.30 -0.73 8.05
N ASN A 378 11.38 -0.10 7.31
CA ASN A 378 11.63 1.03 6.41
C ASN A 378 12.93 0.90 5.58
N PRO A 379 13.15 -0.20 4.82
CA PRO A 379 14.33 -0.27 3.98
C PRO A 379 14.26 0.73 2.83
N VAL A 380 15.34 1.48 2.62
CA VAL A 380 15.37 2.69 1.81
C VAL A 380 15.02 2.42 0.35
N GLU A 381 15.44 1.28 -0.21
CA GLU A 381 15.15 0.92 -1.59
C GLU A 381 13.67 0.59 -1.83
N MET A 382 12.98 0.04 -0.83
CA MET A 382 11.53 -0.21 -0.88
C MET A 382 10.73 1.07 -0.65
N LEU A 383 11.20 1.95 0.24
CA LEU A 383 10.64 3.30 0.38
C LEU A 383 10.71 4.06 -0.96
N TYR A 384 11.86 3.99 -1.64
CA TYR A 384 12.07 4.61 -2.94
C TYR A 384 11.16 4.04 -4.03
N ALA A 385 11.01 2.71 -4.11
CA ALA A 385 10.07 2.06 -5.01
C ALA A 385 8.61 2.48 -4.72
N ALA A 386 8.21 2.53 -3.45
CA ALA A 386 6.85 2.88 -3.05
C ALA A 386 6.52 4.39 -3.17
N PHE A 387 7.53 5.26 -3.13
CA PHE A 387 7.40 6.71 -3.00
C PHE A 387 6.41 7.40 -3.97
N PRO A 388 6.32 7.02 -5.26
CA PRO A 388 5.35 7.62 -6.19
C PRO A 388 3.89 7.50 -5.75
N ALA A 389 3.52 6.41 -5.06
CA ALA A 389 2.17 6.27 -4.50
C ALA A 389 1.93 7.28 -3.37
N TYR A 390 2.89 7.49 -2.47
CA TYR A 390 2.77 8.47 -1.39
C TYR A 390 2.68 9.89 -1.94
N LEU A 391 3.49 10.24 -2.95
CA LEU A 391 3.40 11.52 -3.65
C LEU A 391 2.04 11.72 -4.33
N TYR A 392 1.47 10.69 -4.96
CA TYR A 392 0.17 10.76 -5.62
C TYR A 392 -1.01 10.85 -4.63
N PHE A 393 -0.99 10.07 -3.55
CA PHE A 393 -2.09 10.02 -2.58
C PHE A 393 -2.11 11.24 -1.65
N ASN A 394 -1.00 11.51 -0.95
CA ASN A 394 -0.84 12.67 -0.10
C ASN A 394 0.65 12.94 0.15
N THR A 395 1.18 13.99 -0.44
CA THR A 395 2.60 14.37 -0.34
C THR A 395 3.07 14.56 1.12
N THR A 396 2.19 14.95 2.04
CA THR A 396 2.50 15.02 3.49
C THR A 396 2.89 13.66 4.07
N TRP A 397 2.25 12.57 3.61
CA TRP A 397 2.52 11.22 4.11
C TRP A 397 3.89 10.70 3.67
N ALA A 398 4.41 11.19 2.54
CA ALA A 398 5.78 10.92 2.12
C ALA A 398 6.79 11.48 3.14
N GLY A 399 6.48 12.61 3.80
CA GLY A 399 7.26 13.13 4.92
C GLY A 399 7.22 12.21 6.14
N TYR A 400 6.04 11.72 6.53
CA TYR A 400 5.88 10.77 7.65
C TYR A 400 6.59 9.42 7.41
N LEU A 401 6.75 9.00 6.15
CA LEU A 401 7.47 7.78 5.77
C LEU A 401 9.00 7.93 5.90
N LEU A 402 9.54 9.12 5.68
CA LEU A 402 10.98 9.43 5.81
C LEU A 402 11.39 9.77 7.26
N GLU A 403 10.51 10.39 8.04
CA GLU A 403 10.79 10.88 9.40
C GLU A 403 11.40 9.83 10.35
N PRO A 404 10.97 8.54 10.37
CA PRO A 404 11.63 7.48 11.15
C PRO A 404 13.14 7.34 10.89
N LEU A 405 13.53 7.32 9.61
CA LEU A 405 14.92 7.20 9.17
C LEU A 405 15.71 8.48 9.43
N LEU A 406 15.13 9.65 9.17
CA LEU A 406 15.77 10.94 9.39
C LEU A 406 16.08 11.16 10.88
N ARG A 407 15.09 10.93 11.75
CA ARG A 407 15.26 11.06 13.20
C ARG A 407 16.27 10.05 13.77
N TYR A 408 16.28 8.83 13.24
CA TYR A 408 17.25 7.80 13.64
C TYR A 408 18.68 8.23 13.33
N GLN A 409 18.92 8.66 12.10
CA GLN A 409 20.25 9.00 11.60
C GLN A 409 20.79 10.33 12.12
N GLN A 410 19.89 11.24 12.52
CA GLN A 410 20.24 12.45 13.25
C GLN A 410 20.65 12.19 14.72
N SER A 411 20.31 11.02 15.27
CA SER A 411 20.61 10.64 16.66
C SER A 411 22.07 10.18 16.83
N SER A 412 22.57 10.19 18.08
CA SER A 412 23.90 9.71 18.42
C SER A 412 24.11 8.19 18.25
N GLN A 413 23.07 7.42 17.91
CA GLN A 413 23.19 5.99 17.63
C GLN A 413 23.82 5.71 16.27
N TYR A 414 23.60 6.60 15.30
CA TYR A 414 24.11 6.46 13.95
C TYR A 414 25.34 7.35 13.76
N THR A 415 26.44 6.75 13.31
CA THR A 415 27.76 7.41 13.26
C THR A 415 28.45 7.31 11.90
N LYS A 416 27.72 6.87 10.86
CA LYS A 416 28.22 6.79 9.49
C LYS A 416 27.92 8.10 8.75
N ASN A 417 28.73 8.41 7.74
CA ASN A 417 28.59 9.59 6.89
C ASN A 417 27.77 9.35 5.60
N TYR A 418 27.12 8.18 5.49
CA TYR A 418 26.23 7.79 4.41
C TYR A 418 24.90 7.32 5.02
N ALA A 419 23.82 7.32 4.24
CA ALA A 419 22.50 6.98 4.78
C ALA A 419 22.41 5.52 5.25
N ALA A 420 21.61 5.28 6.29
CA ALA A 420 21.29 3.97 6.82
C ALA A 420 20.31 3.26 5.86
N PRO A 421 20.51 1.96 5.57
CA PRO A 421 19.68 1.21 4.62
C PRO A 421 18.30 0.85 5.17
N ASP A 422 18.10 0.88 6.50
CA ASP A 422 16.89 0.44 7.20
C ASP A 422 16.92 0.87 8.68
N LEU A 423 15.82 0.59 9.39
CA LEU A 423 15.66 0.74 10.84
C LEU A 423 15.78 -0.58 11.62
N GLY A 424 16.38 -1.61 11.04
CA GLY A 424 16.55 -2.92 11.67
C GLY A 424 16.03 -4.09 10.82
N SER A 425 16.54 -5.28 11.16
CA SER A 425 16.37 -6.50 10.35
C SER A 425 15.02 -7.20 10.49
N SER A 426 14.13 -6.77 11.38
CA SER A 426 12.92 -7.53 11.73
C SER A 426 11.79 -6.63 12.22
N TYR A 427 10.83 -6.37 11.33
CA TYR A 427 9.53 -5.80 11.71
C TYR A 427 8.84 -6.71 12.74
N PRO A 428 8.18 -6.17 13.78
CA PRO A 428 7.88 -4.76 14.09
C PRO A 428 8.90 -4.06 15.03
N SER A 429 10.16 -4.49 15.04
CA SER A 429 11.22 -3.89 15.86
C SER A 429 12.10 -2.93 15.04
N ALA A 430 11.81 -1.64 15.13
CA ALA A 430 12.60 -0.56 14.52
C ALA A 430 13.80 -0.19 15.42
N ALA A 431 14.64 -1.18 15.74
CA ALA A 431 15.76 -1.05 16.69
C ALA A 431 16.94 -0.17 16.20
N GLY A 432 16.93 0.23 14.93
CA GLY A 432 18.01 0.97 14.27
C GLY A 432 19.11 0.05 13.73
N ASN A 433 19.78 0.48 12.65
CA ASN A 433 20.90 -0.23 12.05
C ASN A 433 22.21 0.53 12.30
N ASN A 434 22.83 0.28 13.45
CA ASN A 434 24.01 1.05 13.91
C ASN A 434 25.30 0.72 13.14
N ASN A 435 25.34 -0.42 12.43
CA ASN A 435 26.51 -0.91 11.70
C ASN A 435 26.11 -1.48 10.33
N PRO A 436 25.54 -0.65 9.43
CA PRO A 436 25.21 -1.11 8.10
C PRO A 436 26.48 -1.43 7.32
N SER A 437 26.33 -2.27 6.29
CA SER A 437 27.40 -2.47 5.33
C SER A 437 27.64 -1.19 4.55
N ILE A 438 28.91 -0.93 4.22
CA ILE A 438 29.30 0.16 3.31
C ILE A 438 28.73 -0.04 1.89
N PHE A 439 28.35 -1.28 1.53
CA PHE A 439 27.97 -1.62 0.16
C PHE A 439 26.74 -0.85 -0.35
N GLY A 440 25.71 -0.66 0.47
CA GLY A 440 24.51 0.11 0.09
C GLY A 440 24.70 1.64 0.06
N ALA A 441 25.83 2.15 0.56
CA ALA A 441 25.99 3.56 0.91
C ALA A 441 25.68 4.57 -0.20
N ILE A 442 25.92 4.24 -1.48
CA ILE A 442 25.57 5.11 -2.61
C ILE A 442 24.07 5.04 -2.92
N GLU A 443 23.49 3.84 -2.94
CA GLU A 443 22.07 3.59 -3.20
C GLU A 443 21.21 4.27 -2.14
N ASP A 444 21.49 4.00 -0.86
CA ASP A 444 20.74 4.53 0.29
C ASP A 444 20.82 6.07 0.35
N SER A 445 22.03 6.64 0.19
CA SER A 445 22.24 8.09 0.25
C SER A 445 21.59 8.80 -0.93
N GLY A 446 21.68 8.24 -2.14
CA GLY A 446 21.04 8.78 -3.33
C GLY A 446 19.51 8.76 -3.20
N ASN A 447 18.95 7.63 -2.76
CA ASN A 447 17.51 7.48 -2.52
C ASN A 447 16.98 8.47 -1.47
N MET A 448 17.66 8.62 -0.32
CA MET A 448 17.23 9.56 0.71
C MET A 448 17.26 11.01 0.24
N LEU A 449 18.29 11.43 -0.51
CA LEU A 449 18.38 12.78 -1.08
C LEU A 449 17.28 13.04 -2.12
N ILE A 450 17.04 12.07 -3.03
CA ILE A 450 15.99 12.17 -4.06
C ILE A 450 14.60 12.24 -3.42
N MET A 451 14.29 11.36 -2.45
CA MET A 451 13.01 11.36 -1.75
C MET A 451 12.79 12.62 -0.91
N GLY A 452 13.83 13.09 -0.20
CA GLY A 452 13.78 14.32 0.60
C GLY A 452 13.48 15.56 -0.26
N TRP A 453 14.12 15.68 -1.42
CA TRP A 453 13.81 16.77 -2.36
C TRP A 453 12.42 16.60 -3.00
N ALA A 454 12.07 15.40 -3.46
CA ALA A 454 10.75 15.13 -4.05
C ALA A 454 9.62 15.46 -3.07
N HIS A 455 9.74 15.08 -1.79
CA HIS A 455 8.80 15.48 -0.74
C HIS A 455 8.61 17.00 -0.71
N ALA A 456 9.69 17.76 -0.48
CA ALA A 456 9.60 19.21 -0.33
C ALA A 456 9.06 19.90 -1.61
N ARG A 457 9.50 19.43 -2.78
CA ARG A 457 9.09 19.95 -4.10
C ARG A 457 7.59 19.76 -4.38
N PHE A 458 7.01 18.63 -4.00
CA PHE A 458 5.59 18.33 -4.30
C PHE A 458 4.64 18.70 -3.17
N SER A 459 5.09 18.78 -1.91
CA SER A 459 4.28 19.29 -0.79
C SER A 459 4.33 20.81 -0.63
N GLY A 460 5.44 21.44 -1.02
CA GLY A 460 5.75 22.83 -0.67
C GLY A 460 6.27 23.00 0.76
N ASP A 461 6.40 21.91 1.52
CA ASP A 461 6.91 21.91 2.90
C ASP A 461 8.43 21.66 2.94
N GLY A 462 9.17 22.73 3.24
CA GLY A 462 10.62 22.70 3.46
C GLY A 462 11.02 22.31 4.89
N SER A 463 10.08 22.07 5.81
CA SER A 463 10.38 21.89 7.25
C SER A 463 11.34 20.73 7.52
N SER A 464 11.15 19.59 6.86
CA SER A 464 12.01 18.40 7.02
C SER A 464 13.42 18.63 6.46
N ILE A 465 13.53 19.12 5.22
CA ILE A 465 14.85 19.41 4.60
C ILE A 465 15.59 20.54 5.32
N SER A 466 14.88 21.47 5.96
CA SER A 466 15.46 22.50 6.81
C SER A 466 15.97 21.92 8.13
N ARG A 467 15.18 21.08 8.81
CA ARG A 467 15.53 20.44 10.09
C ARG A 467 16.75 19.53 9.98
N TYR A 468 16.84 18.75 8.90
CA TYR A 468 17.88 17.73 8.70
C TYR A 468 18.94 18.16 7.66
N TYR A 469 19.10 19.46 7.41
CA TYR A 469 19.98 19.96 6.34
C TYR A 469 21.41 19.42 6.42
N ASP A 470 22.03 19.45 7.60
CA ASP A 470 23.41 19.00 7.79
C ASP A 470 23.57 17.49 7.54
N LEU A 471 22.52 16.70 7.79
CA LEU A 471 22.47 15.27 7.53
C LEU A 471 22.38 14.99 6.02
N TYR A 472 21.48 15.67 5.30
CA TYR A 472 21.42 15.60 3.83
C TYR A 472 22.74 16.06 3.19
N LYS A 473 23.35 17.13 3.71
CA LYS A 473 24.64 17.66 3.26
C LYS A 473 25.76 16.63 3.44
N GLN A 474 25.80 15.96 4.60
CA GLN A 474 26.80 14.91 4.89
C GLN A 474 26.71 13.75 3.88
N TRP A 475 25.51 13.30 3.54
CA TRP A 475 25.30 12.27 2.53
C TRP A 475 25.72 12.72 1.12
N ALA A 476 25.44 13.98 0.76
CA ALA A 476 25.87 14.54 -0.52
C ALA A 476 27.40 14.67 -0.60
N ASP A 477 28.06 15.15 0.47
CA ASP A 477 29.52 15.22 0.57
C ASP A 477 30.16 13.82 0.45
N TYR A 478 29.51 12.79 1.01
CA TYR A 478 29.91 11.40 0.82
C TYR A 478 29.78 10.97 -0.64
N LEU A 479 28.61 11.16 -1.27
CA LEU A 479 28.36 10.79 -2.66
C LEU A 479 29.37 11.43 -3.63
N VAL A 480 29.69 12.71 -3.45
CA VAL A 480 30.73 13.41 -4.23
C VAL A 480 32.07 12.67 -4.22
N SER A 481 32.44 12.02 -3.11
CA SER A 481 33.74 11.32 -3.02
C SER A 481 33.80 9.95 -3.71
N VAL A 482 32.66 9.32 -4.08
CA VAL A 482 32.62 7.91 -4.53
C VAL A 482 31.76 7.62 -5.76
N THR A 483 30.84 8.51 -6.13
CA THR A 483 29.75 8.24 -7.09
C THR A 483 30.20 8.03 -8.54
N LEU A 484 31.24 8.73 -9.00
CA LEU A 484 31.61 8.73 -10.43
C LEU A 484 32.30 7.43 -10.88
N SER A 485 32.83 6.63 -9.94
CA SER A 485 33.47 5.34 -10.21
C SER A 485 33.21 4.37 -9.04
N PRO A 486 31.97 3.91 -8.84
CA PRO A 486 31.58 3.13 -7.67
C PRO A 486 32.31 1.79 -7.66
N ASN A 487 33.07 1.51 -6.61
CA ASN A 487 33.80 0.26 -6.45
C ASN A 487 33.64 -0.29 -5.03
N GLY A 488 33.21 -1.55 -4.89
CA GLY A 488 32.86 -2.13 -3.59
C GLY A 488 31.51 -1.63 -3.05
N TYR A 489 30.56 -1.34 -3.94
CA TYR A 489 29.18 -0.96 -3.61
C TYR A 489 28.19 -1.91 -4.28
N THR A 490 26.96 -1.94 -3.77
CA THR A 490 25.82 -2.66 -4.32
C THR A 490 24.69 -1.72 -4.69
N ASP A 491 24.00 -2.02 -5.79
CA ASP A 491 22.71 -1.37 -6.11
C ASP A 491 21.54 -2.02 -5.36
N ALA A 492 20.33 -1.51 -5.59
CA ALA A 492 19.09 -2.06 -5.01
C ALA A 492 18.73 -3.47 -5.51
N ASP A 493 19.45 -4.01 -6.49
CA ASP A 493 19.30 -5.37 -6.99
C ASP A 493 20.30 -6.36 -6.36
N GLY A 494 21.26 -5.85 -5.59
CA GLY A 494 22.33 -6.64 -4.97
C GLY A 494 23.47 -6.99 -5.93
N LEU A 495 23.52 -6.36 -7.12
CA LEU A 495 24.69 -6.46 -8.01
C LEU A 495 25.84 -5.68 -7.37
N ALA A 496 27.06 -6.21 -7.46
CA ALA A 496 28.23 -5.68 -6.73
C ALA A 496 29.41 -5.35 -7.66
N ASN A 497 29.13 -5.03 -8.93
CA ASN A 497 30.16 -4.83 -9.94
C ASN A 497 30.85 -3.47 -9.78
N THR A 498 32.11 -3.38 -10.20
CA THR A 498 32.79 -2.08 -10.30
C THR A 498 32.16 -1.25 -11.43
N ASN A 499 32.02 0.06 -11.20
CA ASN A 499 31.50 1.04 -12.14
C ASN A 499 30.11 0.71 -12.71
N MET A 500 29.16 0.31 -11.86
CA MET A 500 27.77 0.09 -12.28
C MET A 500 27.11 1.41 -12.73
N THR A 501 26.64 1.42 -13.97
CA THR A 501 26.01 2.57 -14.63
C THR A 501 24.81 3.10 -13.86
N ASN A 502 23.92 2.19 -13.43
CA ASN A 502 22.67 2.53 -12.77
C ASN A 502 22.88 3.07 -11.33
N LEU A 503 23.89 2.57 -10.62
CA LEU A 503 24.29 3.06 -9.29
C LEU A 503 25.02 4.41 -9.36
N ALA A 504 25.84 4.63 -10.39
CA ALA A 504 26.50 5.92 -10.59
C ALA A 504 25.48 7.04 -10.83
N ILE A 505 24.52 6.85 -11.75
CA ILE A 505 23.52 7.89 -12.06
C ILE A 505 22.58 8.18 -10.88
N LYS A 506 22.27 7.18 -10.04
CA LYS A 506 21.59 7.37 -8.75
C LYS A 506 22.31 8.40 -7.87
N GLY A 507 23.60 8.21 -7.65
CA GLY A 507 24.42 9.12 -6.85
C GLY A 507 24.49 10.52 -7.44
N ILE A 508 24.64 10.64 -8.78
CA ILE A 508 24.71 11.92 -9.49
C ILE A 508 23.40 12.72 -9.31
N ILE A 509 22.25 12.07 -9.47
CA ILE A 509 20.95 12.71 -9.27
C ILE A 509 20.74 13.04 -7.77
N GLY A 510 21.26 12.23 -6.85
CA GLY A 510 21.30 12.55 -5.41
C GLY A 510 22.09 13.83 -5.10
N ILE A 511 23.27 14.01 -5.70
CA ILE A 511 24.07 15.25 -5.58
C ILE A 511 23.27 16.45 -6.12
N LYS A 512 22.58 16.30 -7.25
CA LYS A 512 21.72 17.38 -7.79
C LYS A 512 20.50 17.65 -6.90
N ALA A 513 19.89 16.64 -6.28
CA ALA A 513 18.83 16.85 -5.30
C ALA A 513 19.33 17.69 -4.11
N MET A 514 20.59 17.50 -3.66
CA MET A 514 21.19 18.36 -2.64
C MET A 514 21.39 19.82 -3.12
N SER A 515 21.73 20.02 -4.39
CA SER A 515 21.80 21.36 -4.98
C SER A 515 20.44 22.08 -4.91
N GLU A 516 19.36 21.39 -5.27
CA GLU A 516 18.00 21.94 -5.21
C GLU A 516 17.51 22.19 -3.76
N ILE A 517 17.78 21.26 -2.83
CA ILE A 517 17.53 21.45 -1.39
C ILE A 517 18.26 22.69 -0.88
N SER A 518 19.54 22.85 -1.25
CA SER A 518 20.36 24.00 -0.87
C SER A 518 19.80 25.31 -1.45
N GLN A 519 19.37 25.29 -2.71
CA GLN A 519 18.75 26.46 -3.36
C GLN A 519 17.43 26.86 -2.69
N ALA A 520 16.56 25.89 -2.39
CA ALA A 520 15.28 26.11 -1.70
C ALA A 520 15.45 26.69 -0.28
N LEU A 521 16.60 26.45 0.36
CA LEU A 521 16.94 26.94 1.71
C LEU A 521 17.92 28.14 1.70
N GLY A 522 18.16 28.76 0.54
CA GLY A 522 19.01 29.96 0.42
C GLY A 522 20.51 29.71 0.64
N ARG A 523 20.97 28.46 0.55
CA ARG A 523 22.38 28.04 0.70
C ARG A 523 23.11 28.09 -0.64
N SER A 524 23.20 29.28 -1.23
CA SER A 524 23.62 29.46 -2.64
C SER A 524 25.02 28.89 -2.97
N GLN A 525 25.97 28.93 -2.03
CA GLN A 525 27.30 28.35 -2.27
C GLN A 525 27.25 26.81 -2.37
N ASP A 526 26.52 26.15 -1.48
CA ASP A 526 26.33 24.70 -1.52
C ASP A 526 25.51 24.31 -2.76
N ALA A 527 24.49 25.09 -3.10
CA ALA A 527 23.68 24.91 -4.31
C ALA A 527 24.54 24.89 -5.58
N GLU A 528 25.40 25.91 -5.78
CA GLU A 528 26.29 25.99 -6.95
C GLU A 528 27.36 24.87 -6.94
N THR A 529 27.90 24.54 -5.77
CA THR A 529 28.93 23.50 -5.62
C THR A 529 28.39 22.12 -6.02
N TYR A 530 27.20 21.74 -5.53
CA TYR A 530 26.57 20.48 -5.90
C TYR A 530 26.03 20.51 -7.35
N SER A 531 25.52 21.65 -7.84
CA SER A 531 25.05 21.79 -9.23
C SER A 531 26.16 21.54 -10.24
N SER A 532 27.29 22.23 -10.08
CA SER A 532 28.47 22.10 -10.93
C SER A 532 29.11 20.71 -10.84
N THR A 533 29.14 20.10 -9.65
CA THR A 533 29.64 18.73 -9.46
C THR A 533 28.74 17.71 -10.16
N ALA A 534 27.42 17.75 -9.95
CA ALA A 534 26.48 16.84 -10.61
C ALA A 534 26.54 16.97 -12.15
N LYS A 535 26.65 18.21 -12.67
CA LYS A 535 26.83 18.46 -14.09
C LYS A 535 28.14 17.86 -14.62
N SER A 536 29.26 18.10 -13.96
CA SER A 536 30.55 17.51 -14.37
C SER A 536 30.54 15.98 -14.32
N TYR A 537 29.80 15.39 -13.37
CA TYR A 537 29.72 13.94 -13.23
C TYR A 537 28.79 13.31 -14.28
N VAL A 538 27.64 13.92 -14.61
CA VAL A 538 26.77 13.39 -15.67
C VAL A 538 27.45 13.49 -17.04
N GLU A 539 28.16 14.58 -17.35
CA GLU A 539 28.94 14.72 -18.59
C GLU A 539 29.98 13.57 -18.73
N GLN A 540 30.71 13.25 -17.66
CA GLN A 540 31.68 12.14 -17.65
C GLN A 540 31.01 10.75 -17.68
N TRP A 541 29.92 10.57 -16.93
CA TRP A 541 29.18 9.30 -16.86
C TRP A 541 28.55 8.94 -18.22
N GLN A 542 27.94 9.90 -18.94
CA GLN A 542 27.37 9.65 -20.26
C GLN A 542 28.43 9.20 -21.28
N ILE A 543 29.64 9.78 -21.21
CA ILE A 543 30.77 9.39 -22.07
C ILE A 543 31.30 7.99 -21.69
N ALA A 544 31.37 7.67 -20.40
CA ALA A 544 31.95 6.41 -19.93
C ALA A 544 30.99 5.21 -20.05
N ALA A 545 29.70 5.41 -19.74
CA ALA A 545 28.66 4.39 -19.77
C ALA A 545 27.96 4.23 -21.12
N GLY A 546 28.11 5.21 -22.02
CA GLY A 546 27.56 5.16 -23.38
C GLY A 546 28.20 4.08 -24.25
N SER A 547 27.37 3.28 -24.91
CA SER A 547 27.75 2.36 -25.98
C SER A 547 27.35 2.93 -27.36
N THR A 548 27.53 2.14 -28.42
CA THR A 548 26.89 2.42 -29.71
C THR A 548 25.39 2.08 -29.65
N GLY A 549 24.59 3.01 -29.13
CA GLY A 549 23.12 2.98 -29.19
C GLY A 549 22.41 2.71 -27.87
N HIS A 550 23.11 2.34 -26.79
CA HIS A 550 22.52 2.09 -25.47
C HIS A 550 23.46 2.48 -24.31
N LEU A 551 23.07 2.19 -23.07
CA LEU A 551 23.95 2.32 -21.89
C LEU A 551 24.42 0.94 -21.42
N LEU A 552 25.73 0.79 -21.17
CA LEU A 552 26.30 -0.45 -20.64
C LEU A 552 25.84 -0.71 -19.19
N SER A 553 25.87 -1.96 -18.74
CA SER A 553 25.63 -2.30 -17.32
C SER A 553 26.73 -1.69 -16.42
N THR A 554 27.98 -1.79 -16.88
CA THR A 554 29.17 -1.25 -16.21
C THR A 554 30.06 -0.51 -17.19
N TYR A 555 30.95 0.36 -16.71
CA TYR A 555 31.87 1.13 -17.55
C TYR A 555 33.36 1.05 -17.15
N GLY A 556 34.23 1.38 -18.10
CA GLY A 556 35.69 1.37 -17.94
C GLY A 556 36.38 0.21 -18.66
N ALA A 557 37.67 0.02 -18.38
CA ALA A 557 38.56 -0.82 -19.21
C ALA A 557 38.22 -2.33 -19.27
N THR A 558 37.35 -2.81 -18.37
CA THR A 558 36.90 -4.22 -18.30
C THR A 558 35.41 -4.36 -18.58
N ALA A 559 34.72 -3.31 -19.01
CA ALA A 559 33.30 -3.36 -19.33
C ALA A 559 33.04 -4.23 -20.57
N ASP A 560 32.05 -5.11 -20.48
CA ASP A 560 31.55 -5.85 -21.64
C ASP A 560 30.71 -4.91 -22.51
N SER A 561 31.16 -4.67 -23.74
CA SER A 561 30.49 -3.79 -24.72
C SER A 561 29.12 -4.28 -25.18
N SER A 562 28.75 -5.53 -24.88
CA SER A 562 27.42 -6.10 -25.12
C SER A 562 26.52 -6.05 -23.89
N SER A 563 27.06 -5.71 -22.70
CA SER A 563 26.26 -5.58 -21.49
C SER A 563 25.29 -4.39 -21.54
N TRP A 564 24.23 -4.48 -20.74
CA TRP A 564 23.21 -3.44 -20.58
C TRP A 564 22.43 -3.66 -19.27
N SER A 565 21.70 -2.63 -18.84
CA SER A 565 20.75 -2.72 -17.72
C SER A 565 19.51 -1.87 -17.99
N LEU A 566 18.41 -2.16 -17.29
CA LEU A 566 17.32 -1.20 -17.12
C LEU A 566 17.83 -0.10 -16.19
N VAL A 567 18.18 1.07 -16.75
CA VAL A 567 18.75 2.18 -15.98
C VAL A 567 17.65 2.96 -15.25
N TYR A 568 16.83 2.25 -14.46
CA TYR A 568 15.60 2.72 -13.83
C TYR A 568 15.79 3.99 -12.98
N ASN A 569 17.01 4.26 -12.50
CA ASN A 569 17.32 5.46 -11.74
C ASN A 569 17.22 6.76 -12.56
N LEU A 570 17.18 6.70 -13.90
CA LEU A 570 16.82 7.83 -14.77
C LEU A 570 15.40 8.37 -14.51
N PHE A 571 14.51 7.57 -13.91
CA PHE A 571 13.20 8.04 -13.43
C PHE A 571 13.32 9.22 -12.46
N ALA A 572 14.38 9.29 -11.65
CA ALA A 572 14.57 10.38 -10.71
C ALA A 572 14.85 11.73 -11.40
N ASP A 573 15.57 11.75 -12.53
CA ASP A 573 15.83 12.99 -13.28
C ASP A 573 14.54 13.56 -13.89
N LYS A 574 13.64 12.67 -14.33
CA LYS A 574 12.30 13.01 -14.84
C LYS A 574 11.36 13.47 -13.73
N LEU A 575 11.29 12.73 -12.62
CA LEU A 575 10.44 13.04 -11.48
C LEU A 575 10.82 14.37 -10.82
N LEU A 576 12.11 14.62 -10.63
CA LEU A 576 12.59 15.88 -10.05
C LEU A 576 12.63 17.01 -11.09
N GLY A 577 12.51 16.70 -12.38
CA GLY A 577 12.64 17.66 -13.48
C GLY A 577 14.01 18.33 -13.51
N THR A 578 15.07 17.60 -13.18
CA THR A 578 16.43 18.17 -13.00
C THR A 578 17.14 18.45 -14.32
N GLY A 579 16.78 17.75 -15.40
CA GLY A 579 17.33 17.98 -16.74
C GLY A 579 18.84 17.78 -16.83
N LEU A 580 19.39 16.86 -16.01
CA LEU A 580 20.83 16.54 -16.01
C LEU A 580 21.24 15.71 -17.22
N VAL A 581 20.39 14.76 -17.61
CA VAL A 581 20.73 13.74 -18.60
C VAL A 581 20.27 14.21 -19.98
N ASP A 582 21.15 14.09 -20.97
CA ASP A 582 20.88 14.50 -22.34
C ASP A 582 19.68 13.73 -22.93
N SER A 583 18.84 14.43 -23.69
CA SER A 583 17.63 13.87 -24.30
C SER A 583 17.92 12.67 -25.22
N SER A 584 19.12 12.62 -25.81
CA SER A 584 19.61 11.52 -26.64
C SER A 584 19.78 10.22 -25.87
N ILE A 585 20.17 10.24 -24.59
CA ILE A 585 20.32 9.03 -23.76
C ILE A 585 18.98 8.32 -23.61
N TYR A 586 17.91 9.10 -23.37
CA TYR A 586 16.54 8.60 -23.28
C TYR A 586 16.08 7.99 -24.60
N SER A 587 16.21 8.69 -25.73
CA SER A 587 15.81 8.15 -27.05
C SER A 587 16.61 6.91 -27.48
N ASN A 588 17.89 6.85 -27.09
CA ASN A 588 18.73 5.67 -27.29
C ASN A 588 18.22 4.48 -26.44
N GLN A 589 17.92 4.71 -25.15
CA GLN A 589 17.36 3.68 -24.28
C GLN A 589 15.99 3.21 -24.77
N ASP A 590 15.11 4.12 -25.22
CA ASP A 590 13.79 3.76 -25.76
C ASP A 590 13.93 2.82 -26.97
N THR A 591 14.82 3.18 -27.91
CA THR A 591 15.11 2.35 -29.10
C THR A 591 15.66 0.98 -28.71
N PHE A 592 16.58 0.94 -27.74
CA PHE A 592 17.21 -0.29 -27.28
C PHE A 592 16.22 -1.20 -26.53
N TYR A 593 15.48 -0.67 -25.56
CA TYR A 593 14.50 -1.45 -24.80
C TYR A 593 13.31 -1.92 -25.64
N SER A 594 12.98 -1.25 -26.75
CA SER A 594 12.04 -1.80 -27.73
C SER A 594 12.56 -3.11 -28.34
N HIS A 595 13.85 -3.19 -28.66
CA HIS A 595 14.45 -4.41 -29.22
C HIS A 595 14.62 -5.53 -28.19
N GLU A 596 15.01 -5.18 -26.95
CA GLU A 596 15.04 -6.14 -25.85
C GLU A 596 13.63 -6.65 -25.54
N ALA A 597 12.58 -5.81 -25.60
CA ALA A 597 11.19 -6.24 -25.44
C ALA A 597 10.78 -7.28 -26.50
N ASP A 598 11.10 -7.04 -27.78
CA ASP A 598 10.80 -7.96 -28.90
C ASP A 598 11.43 -9.35 -28.73
N THR A 599 12.52 -9.45 -27.97
CA THR A 599 13.26 -10.71 -27.72
C THR A 599 13.11 -11.25 -26.29
N SER A 600 12.37 -10.54 -25.43
CA SER A 600 12.18 -10.86 -24.02
C SER A 600 11.19 -12.01 -23.76
N GLY A 601 11.15 -12.46 -22.51
CA GLY A 601 10.14 -13.40 -22.05
C GLY A 601 8.76 -12.73 -21.93
N VAL A 602 7.70 -13.54 -22.08
CA VAL A 602 6.28 -13.12 -22.09
C VAL A 602 5.89 -12.18 -20.93
N TYR A 603 6.58 -12.28 -19.79
CA TYR A 603 6.27 -11.54 -18.57
C TYR A 603 7.18 -10.33 -18.32
N GLY A 604 8.28 -10.16 -19.07
CA GLY A 604 9.13 -8.98 -18.91
C GLY A 604 10.56 -9.10 -19.42
N ILE A 605 11.22 -7.95 -19.37
CA ILE A 605 12.65 -7.77 -19.63
C ILE A 605 13.41 -7.94 -18.31
N GLN A 606 14.56 -8.62 -18.35
CA GLN A 606 15.50 -8.70 -17.23
C GLN A 606 16.05 -7.32 -16.84
N TYR A 607 16.30 -7.07 -15.55
CA TYR A 607 16.77 -5.75 -15.09
C TYR A 607 18.26 -5.50 -15.41
N ASP A 608 19.05 -6.55 -15.62
CA ASP A 608 20.45 -6.47 -16.05
C ASP A 608 20.80 -7.65 -16.96
N SER A 609 21.64 -7.41 -17.97
CA SER A 609 22.13 -8.41 -18.93
C SER A 609 22.82 -9.64 -18.30
N SER A 610 23.38 -9.50 -17.08
CA SER A 610 23.97 -10.61 -16.30
C SER A 610 22.94 -11.49 -15.57
N VAL A 611 21.64 -11.10 -15.56
CA VAL A 611 20.57 -11.77 -14.80
C VAL A 611 19.48 -12.27 -15.75
N THR A 612 19.57 -13.52 -16.21
CA THR A 612 18.66 -14.05 -17.25
C THR A 612 17.34 -14.63 -16.74
N ASN A 613 17.13 -14.67 -15.42
CA ASN A 613 16.03 -15.40 -14.79
C ASN A 613 15.08 -14.54 -13.93
N ALA A 614 15.23 -13.21 -13.92
CA ALA A 614 14.44 -12.30 -13.09
C ALA A 614 14.13 -10.96 -13.78
N ALA A 615 12.84 -10.61 -13.84
CA ALA A 615 12.32 -9.28 -14.14
C ALA A 615 11.73 -8.66 -12.85
N LYS A 616 11.63 -7.33 -12.82
CA LYS A 616 11.22 -6.57 -11.62
C LYS A 616 10.15 -5.51 -11.94
N SER A 617 8.93 -5.69 -11.43
CA SER A 617 7.76 -4.83 -11.75
C SER A 617 8.05 -3.34 -11.52
N HIS A 618 8.51 -3.00 -10.32
CA HIS A 618 8.84 -1.67 -9.86
C HIS A 618 9.90 -0.97 -10.73
N TRP A 619 10.99 -1.67 -11.09
CA TRP A 619 12.02 -1.13 -11.96
C TRP A 619 11.58 -0.99 -13.41
N THR A 620 10.84 -1.97 -13.96
CA THR A 620 10.23 -1.84 -15.29
C THR A 620 9.27 -0.65 -15.35
N MET A 621 8.53 -0.37 -14.28
CA MET A 621 7.65 0.81 -14.21
C MET A 621 8.41 2.14 -14.08
N PHE A 622 9.56 2.16 -13.42
CA PHE A 622 10.43 3.35 -13.41
C PHE A 622 11.08 3.57 -14.79
N THR A 623 11.47 2.49 -15.49
CA THR A 623 11.90 2.56 -16.89
C THR A 623 10.80 3.10 -17.81
N ALA A 624 9.58 2.58 -17.71
CA ALA A 624 8.43 3.12 -18.45
C ALA A 624 8.18 4.60 -18.08
N GLY A 625 8.39 4.98 -16.82
CA GLY A 625 8.27 6.35 -16.35
C GLY A 625 9.25 7.33 -17.01
N PHE A 626 10.47 6.91 -17.33
CA PHE A 626 11.43 7.83 -17.96
C PHE A 626 11.40 7.87 -19.49
N SER A 627 10.72 6.90 -20.11
CA SER A 627 10.63 6.76 -21.56
C SER A 627 10.03 8.00 -22.22
N ASN A 628 10.63 8.46 -23.32
CA ASN A 628 10.08 9.54 -24.15
C ASN A 628 9.11 8.99 -25.21
N ASP A 629 9.29 7.73 -25.64
CA ASP A 629 8.41 7.06 -26.60
C ASP A 629 7.22 6.40 -25.89
N THR A 630 5.99 6.81 -26.26
CA THR A 630 4.76 6.25 -25.69
C THR A 630 4.56 4.77 -26.03
N THR A 631 5.08 4.31 -27.17
CA THR A 631 5.01 2.91 -27.62
C THR A 631 5.89 2.04 -26.73
N VAL A 632 7.14 2.45 -26.49
CA VAL A 632 8.09 1.71 -25.64
C VAL A 632 7.60 1.69 -24.19
N ARG A 633 7.15 2.84 -23.67
CA ARG A 633 6.45 2.97 -22.39
C ARG A 633 5.31 1.96 -22.26
N ASP A 634 4.41 1.90 -23.25
CA ASP A 634 3.22 1.03 -23.18
C ASP A 634 3.56 -0.45 -23.36
N THR A 635 4.61 -0.79 -24.11
CA THR A 635 5.19 -2.15 -24.14
C THR A 635 5.71 -2.57 -22.77
N LEU A 636 6.50 -1.72 -22.10
CA LEU A 636 7.02 -1.99 -20.75
C LEU A 636 5.89 -2.17 -19.72
N ILE A 637 4.85 -1.32 -19.79
CA ILE A 637 3.62 -1.45 -19.00
C ILE A 637 2.92 -2.78 -19.30
N SER A 638 2.79 -3.15 -20.57
CA SER A 638 2.09 -4.36 -21.01
C SER A 638 2.77 -5.64 -20.53
N LEU A 639 4.10 -5.63 -20.39
CA LEU A 639 4.86 -6.76 -19.83
C LEU A 639 4.54 -6.96 -18.34
N VAL A 640 4.60 -5.89 -17.53
CA VAL A 640 4.24 -5.94 -16.11
C VAL A 640 2.76 -6.31 -15.94
N HIS A 641 1.87 -5.77 -16.78
CA HIS A 641 0.45 -6.12 -16.83
C HIS A 641 0.22 -7.60 -17.16
N THR A 642 1.00 -8.17 -18.07
CA THR A 642 0.91 -9.60 -18.42
C THR A 642 1.28 -10.50 -17.24
N LYS A 643 2.23 -10.10 -16.38
CA LYS A 643 2.47 -10.80 -15.11
C LYS A 643 1.37 -10.55 -14.08
N ALA A 644 0.97 -9.30 -13.89
CA ALA A 644 -0.02 -8.92 -12.89
C ALA A 644 -1.38 -9.58 -13.14
N GLY A 645 -1.83 -9.63 -14.39
CA GLY A 645 -3.09 -10.21 -14.85
C GLY A 645 -3.00 -11.67 -15.30
N SER A 646 -1.96 -12.41 -14.88
CA SER A 646 -1.84 -13.86 -15.15
C SER A 646 -2.07 -14.68 -13.88
N ASN A 647 -2.98 -15.65 -13.98
CA ASN A 647 -3.29 -16.62 -12.94
C ASN A 647 -2.63 -17.99 -13.17
N VAL A 648 -1.65 -18.08 -14.07
CA VAL A 648 -0.93 -19.32 -14.38
C VAL A 648 0.11 -19.67 -13.31
N SER A 649 0.61 -18.68 -12.58
CA SER A 649 1.66 -18.83 -11.56
C SER A 649 1.18 -18.29 -10.22
N ALA A 650 1.54 -19.00 -9.14
CA ALA A 650 1.16 -18.65 -7.78
C ALA A 650 1.85 -17.38 -7.25
N GLY A 651 1.28 -16.78 -6.21
CA GLY A 651 1.76 -15.61 -5.51
C GLY A 651 0.93 -14.35 -5.76
N VAL A 652 0.55 -13.67 -4.68
CA VAL A 652 0.11 -12.26 -4.70
C VAL A 652 1.12 -11.41 -5.48
N PHE A 653 0.63 -10.47 -6.29
CA PHE A 653 1.39 -9.67 -7.27
C PHE A 653 2.82 -9.31 -6.78
N PRO A 654 3.86 -9.99 -7.30
CA PRO A 654 5.22 -9.94 -6.76
C PRO A 654 6.05 -8.81 -7.37
N LEU A 655 7.08 -8.37 -6.64
CA LEU A 655 8.09 -7.46 -7.18
C LEU A 655 9.01 -8.13 -8.19
N THR A 656 9.46 -9.36 -7.90
CA THR A 656 10.44 -10.10 -8.69
C THR A 656 9.84 -11.41 -9.16
N TYR A 657 9.99 -11.73 -10.45
CA TYR A 657 9.44 -12.93 -11.06
C TYR A 657 10.25 -13.33 -12.29
N ASN A 658 10.14 -14.58 -12.72
CA ASN A 658 10.84 -15.05 -13.91
C ASN A 658 10.21 -14.49 -15.20
N PRO A 659 10.99 -13.86 -16.10
CA PRO A 659 10.44 -13.22 -17.31
C PRO A 659 9.83 -14.22 -18.30
N ASN A 660 10.29 -15.47 -18.31
CA ASN A 660 9.91 -16.45 -19.33
C ASN A 660 8.65 -17.26 -18.94
N ASN A 661 8.48 -17.59 -17.66
CA ASN A 661 7.37 -18.42 -17.18
C ASN A 661 6.50 -17.77 -16.09
N GLY A 662 6.82 -16.55 -15.67
CA GLY A 662 6.02 -15.77 -14.71
C GLY A 662 6.12 -16.24 -13.26
N THR A 663 6.87 -17.30 -12.95
CA THR A 663 7.02 -17.81 -11.56
C THR A 663 7.51 -16.71 -10.63
N SER A 664 6.75 -16.47 -9.56
CA SER A 664 7.07 -15.46 -8.54
C SER A 664 8.34 -15.85 -7.78
N ILE A 665 9.27 -14.90 -7.63
CA ILE A 665 10.58 -15.11 -6.97
C ILE A 665 10.59 -14.45 -5.60
N SER A 666 10.21 -13.17 -5.51
CA SER A 666 10.16 -12.43 -4.24
C SER A 666 9.26 -11.18 -4.32
N GLY A 667 8.96 -10.60 -3.16
CA GLY A 667 8.18 -9.37 -3.02
C GLY A 667 6.68 -9.57 -3.26
N GLN A 668 6.16 -10.80 -3.09
CA GLN A 668 4.72 -11.06 -3.00
C GLN A 668 4.10 -10.13 -1.96
N ALA A 669 3.00 -9.45 -2.31
CA ALA A 669 2.32 -8.48 -1.44
C ALA A 669 3.17 -7.28 -0.97
N SER A 670 4.32 -7.00 -1.59
CA SER A 670 5.20 -5.89 -1.16
C SER A 670 4.58 -4.51 -1.39
N PRO A 671 4.77 -3.54 -0.47
CA PRO A 671 4.44 -2.14 -0.69
C PRO A 671 5.28 -1.46 -1.79
N GLY A 672 6.39 -2.07 -2.23
CA GLY A 672 7.18 -1.60 -3.37
C GLY A 672 6.38 -1.51 -4.69
N GLN A 673 5.21 -2.15 -4.77
CA GLN A 673 4.27 -1.96 -5.89
C GLN A 673 3.68 -0.53 -5.96
N GLY A 674 3.95 0.35 -4.98
CA GLY A 674 3.72 1.79 -5.14
C GLY A 674 4.43 2.40 -6.36
N ALA A 675 5.43 1.71 -6.92
CA ALA A 675 6.05 2.05 -8.20
C ALA A 675 5.07 2.03 -9.39
N MET A 676 3.94 1.33 -9.30
CA MET A 676 2.87 1.39 -10.32
C MET A 676 2.29 2.81 -10.47
N PHE A 677 2.48 3.71 -9.50
CA PHE A 677 2.02 5.10 -9.56
C PHE A 677 3.05 6.05 -10.22
N SER A 678 4.21 5.55 -10.63
CA SER A 678 5.34 6.33 -11.20
C SER A 678 4.91 7.34 -12.27
N LEU A 679 4.19 6.91 -13.31
CA LEU A 679 3.79 7.78 -14.42
C LEU A 679 2.73 8.83 -14.02
N MET A 680 1.95 8.57 -12.97
CA MET A 680 1.04 9.59 -12.41
C MET A 680 1.78 10.58 -11.52
N ALA A 681 2.81 10.15 -10.79
CA ALA A 681 3.65 11.05 -9.99
C ALA A 681 4.37 12.09 -10.87
N LEU A 682 4.73 11.74 -12.11
CA LEU A 682 5.29 12.68 -13.10
C LEU A 682 4.34 13.81 -13.52
N ARG A 683 3.03 13.69 -13.25
CA ARG A 683 2.01 14.70 -13.57
C ARG A 683 1.71 15.65 -12.40
N LEU A 684 2.31 15.41 -11.24
CA LEU A 684 2.15 16.25 -10.05
C LEU A 684 2.74 17.64 -10.29
N GLN A 685 2.06 18.65 -9.75
CA GLN A 685 2.46 20.04 -9.90
C GLN A 685 3.46 20.42 -8.81
N ASN A 686 4.63 20.91 -9.23
CA ASN A 686 5.65 21.42 -8.32
C ASN A 686 5.10 22.61 -7.51
N GLN A 687 5.43 22.65 -6.22
CA GLN A 687 5.05 23.72 -5.31
C GLN A 687 6.26 24.60 -4.97
N THR A 688 6.02 25.86 -4.64
CA THR A 688 7.07 26.72 -4.08
C THR A 688 7.36 26.26 -2.66
N VAL A 689 8.60 25.82 -2.41
CA VAL A 689 9.02 25.33 -1.09
C VAL A 689 9.06 26.50 -0.08
N SER A 690 8.41 26.29 1.07
CA SER A 690 8.29 27.28 2.15
C SER A 690 8.84 26.72 3.47
N GLY A 691 9.34 27.59 4.36
CA GLY A 691 9.86 27.22 5.69
C GLY A 691 11.38 27.34 5.89
N GLY A 692 12.13 27.84 4.90
CA GLY A 692 13.61 27.92 4.95
C GLY A 692 14.24 29.06 5.75
N ASN A 693 13.48 29.92 6.45
CA ASN A 693 14.05 31.04 7.21
C ASN A 693 14.77 30.54 8.47
N GLY A 694 16.07 30.28 8.35
CA GLY A 694 16.95 30.02 9.48
C GLY A 694 16.97 31.22 10.43
N SER A 695 16.43 31.05 11.63
CA SER A 695 16.54 32.01 12.72
C SER A 695 17.97 32.07 13.26
N SER A 696 18.84 32.78 12.55
CA SER A 696 20.02 33.39 13.18
C SER A 696 19.52 34.47 14.13
N SER A 697 19.60 34.20 15.43
CA SER A 697 19.21 35.16 16.47
C SER A 697 20.15 36.37 16.45
N ASN A 698 19.73 37.46 15.80
CA ASN A 698 20.36 38.76 15.97
C ASN A 698 19.28 39.80 16.23
N THR A 699 19.23 40.26 17.48
CA THR A 699 18.39 41.37 17.91
C THR A 699 18.88 42.66 17.26
N ASN A 700 18.02 43.32 16.48
CA ASN A 700 17.91 44.78 16.49
C ASN A 700 16.52 45.19 15.99
N ASN A 701 15.91 46.11 16.72
CA ASN A 701 14.63 46.71 16.35
C ASN A 701 14.84 47.65 15.17
N ASP A 702 13.94 47.63 14.20
CA ASP A 702 13.39 48.88 13.67
C ASP A 702 11.97 48.69 13.14
N HIS A 703 11.10 49.64 13.46
CA HIS A 703 9.69 49.63 13.09
C HIS A 703 9.46 50.28 11.72
N SER A 704 8.79 49.58 10.80
CA SER A 704 7.88 50.23 9.85
C SER A 704 6.72 49.31 9.49
N SER A 705 5.54 49.91 9.24
CA SER A 705 4.26 49.21 9.22
C SER A 705 3.57 49.27 7.86
N SER A 706 3.05 48.14 7.35
CA SER A 706 2.06 48.14 6.27
C SER A 706 1.05 46.98 6.37
N SER A 707 -0.21 47.35 6.62
CA SER A 707 -1.48 46.62 6.46
C SER A 707 -1.48 45.14 6.02
N SER A 708 -2.03 44.27 6.88
CA SER A 708 -2.57 42.96 6.49
C SER A 708 -4.07 43.05 6.14
N SER A 709 -4.51 42.29 5.13
CA SER A 709 -5.91 42.21 4.70
C SER A 709 -6.70 41.18 5.53
N ASN A 710 -7.76 41.63 6.20
CA ASN A 710 -8.53 40.82 7.16
C ASN A 710 -9.54 39.84 6.49
N ALA A 711 -9.06 38.89 5.68
CA ALA A 711 -9.92 37.85 5.09
C ALA A 711 -10.53 36.90 6.15
N GLY A 712 -9.78 36.58 7.22
CA GLY A 712 -10.22 35.66 8.27
C GLY A 712 -11.42 36.15 9.11
N ALA A 713 -11.56 37.47 9.29
CA ALA A 713 -12.64 38.04 10.11
C ALA A 713 -14.03 37.89 9.45
N ILE A 714 -14.08 37.93 8.11
CA ILE A 714 -15.33 37.80 7.35
C ILE A 714 -15.79 36.33 7.30
N ALA A 715 -14.85 35.39 7.13
CA ALA A 715 -15.15 33.95 7.18
C ALA A 715 -15.65 33.50 8.56
N GLY A 716 -14.99 33.95 9.64
CA GLY A 716 -15.39 33.59 11.01
C GLY A 716 -16.78 34.09 11.40
N GLY A 717 -17.17 35.30 10.94
CA GLY A 717 -18.49 35.88 11.22
C GLY A 717 -19.66 35.11 10.60
N VAL A 718 -19.50 34.61 9.36
CA VAL A 718 -20.55 33.87 8.65
C VAL A 718 -20.73 32.47 9.24
N VAL A 719 -19.64 31.76 9.52
CA VAL A 719 -19.69 30.41 10.13
C VAL A 719 -20.25 30.46 11.55
N GLY A 720 -19.83 31.44 12.37
CA GLY A 720 -20.39 31.66 13.70
C GLY A 720 -21.89 32.01 13.68
N GLY A 721 -22.33 32.85 12.73
CA GLY A 721 -23.73 33.21 12.57
C GLY A 721 -24.62 32.02 12.19
N LEU A 722 -24.15 31.15 11.29
CA LEU A 722 -24.87 29.94 10.86
C LEU A 722 -24.95 28.89 11.98
N ALA A 723 -23.91 28.74 12.80
CA ALA A 723 -23.93 27.88 13.99
C ALA A 723 -24.96 28.35 15.05
N VAL A 724 -25.04 29.67 15.29
CA VAL A 724 -26.05 30.22 16.22
C VAL A 724 -27.47 30.06 15.68
N LEU A 725 -27.69 30.30 14.38
CA LEU A 725 -29.00 30.09 13.74
C LEU A 725 -29.45 28.63 13.78
N THR A 726 -28.57 27.67 13.51
CA THR A 726 -28.91 26.24 13.57
C THR A 726 -29.23 25.79 15.00
N VAL A 727 -28.49 26.26 16.02
CA VAL A 727 -28.80 26.00 17.44
C VAL A 727 -30.14 26.62 17.85
N LEU A 728 -30.47 27.84 17.38
CA LEU A 728 -31.76 28.49 17.67
C LEU A 728 -32.94 27.76 16.99
N VAL A 729 -32.79 27.32 15.74
CA VAL A 729 -33.80 26.53 15.02
C VAL A 729 -34.00 25.17 15.70
N PHE A 730 -32.92 24.48 16.08
CA PHE A 730 -32.99 23.20 16.79
C PHE A 730 -33.61 23.35 18.19
N GLY A 731 -33.26 24.41 18.91
CA GLY A 731 -33.87 24.77 20.19
C GLY A 731 -35.37 25.05 20.07
N PHE A 732 -35.79 25.81 19.05
CA PHE A 732 -37.20 26.05 18.76
C PHE A 732 -37.94 24.74 18.43
N PHE A 733 -37.34 23.85 17.63
CA PHE A 733 -37.91 22.55 17.31
C PHE A 733 -38.05 21.65 18.55
N MET A 734 -37.03 21.62 19.42
CA MET A 734 -37.06 20.89 20.69
C MET A 734 -38.12 21.45 21.66
N ILE A 735 -38.27 22.77 21.75
CA ILE A 735 -39.33 23.41 22.56
C ILE A 735 -40.72 23.06 21.99
N ARG A 736 -40.91 23.13 20.67
CA ARG A 736 -42.18 22.77 20.01
C ARG A 736 -42.51 21.28 20.17
N ARG A 737 -41.50 20.39 20.10
CA ARG A 737 -41.62 18.94 20.38
C ARG A 737 -41.98 18.68 21.85
N ARG A 738 -41.42 19.45 22.79
CA ARG A 738 -41.70 19.35 24.23
C ARG A 738 -43.04 19.94 24.64
N GLN A 739 -43.55 20.95 23.91
CA GLN A 739 -44.91 21.48 24.10
C GLN A 739 -45.98 20.52 23.58
N ARG A 740 -45.78 19.86 22.43
CA ARG A 740 -46.69 18.81 21.94
C ARG A 740 -46.83 17.66 22.95
N ARG A 741 -45.72 17.18 23.52
CA ARG A 741 -45.71 16.16 24.60
C ARG A 741 -46.39 16.57 25.91
N LYS A 742 -46.77 17.84 26.10
CA LYS A 742 -47.55 18.30 27.27
C LYS A 742 -49.06 18.30 27.04
N HIS A 743 -49.53 18.17 25.79
CA HIS A 743 -50.96 18.16 25.49
C HIS A 743 -51.60 16.77 25.63
N ASP A 744 -50.81 15.69 25.56
CA ASP A 744 -51.29 14.30 25.68
C ASP A 744 -51.41 13.82 27.14
N MET A 745 -51.06 14.66 28.13
CA MET A 745 -51.04 14.30 29.56
C MET A 745 -52.22 14.87 30.37
N TYR A 746 -53.35 15.18 29.73
CA TYR A 746 -54.55 15.71 30.41
C TYR A 746 -55.88 14.99 30.11
N HIS A 747 -55.87 13.88 29.37
CA HIS A 747 -57.06 13.07 29.08
C HIS A 747 -56.92 11.59 29.48
N GLN A 748 -56.72 11.30 30.78
CA GLN A 748 -57.11 9.99 31.36
C GLN A 748 -57.07 9.99 32.92
N ARG A 749 -58.10 10.54 33.59
CA ARG A 749 -58.51 10.10 34.94
C ARG A 749 -59.86 10.67 35.45
N SER A 750 -60.95 10.02 35.05
CA SER A 750 -62.25 9.96 35.76
C SER A 750 -63.23 9.10 34.94
N GLY A 751 -63.92 8.07 35.44
CA GLY A 751 -63.83 7.32 36.71
C GLY A 751 -64.89 6.21 36.74
N TRP A 752 -64.78 5.22 37.66
CA TRP A 752 -65.80 4.21 38.13
C TRP A 752 -66.62 3.37 37.09
N SER A 753 -67.10 2.15 37.34
CA SER A 753 -67.19 1.28 38.54
C SER A 753 -67.61 -0.18 38.18
N SER A 754 -67.41 -1.14 39.11
CA SER A 754 -68.02 -2.50 39.22
C SER A 754 -67.66 -3.56 38.15
N SER A 755 -67.72 -4.88 38.38
CA SER A 755 -68.19 -5.68 39.55
C SER A 755 -67.38 -6.99 39.80
N THR A 756 -67.67 -7.62 40.93
CA THR A 756 -67.15 -8.86 41.57
C THR A 756 -67.39 -10.21 40.88
N SER A 757 -66.47 -11.17 41.09
CA SER A 757 -66.70 -12.55 41.59
C SER A 757 -65.34 -13.27 41.68
N ASP A 758 -64.80 -13.56 42.87
CA ASP A 758 -65.06 -14.69 43.77
C ASP A 758 -64.20 -15.96 43.48
N THR A 759 -63.46 -16.33 44.51
CA THR A 759 -62.59 -17.53 44.64
C THR A 759 -63.33 -18.60 45.48
N PRO A 760 -62.73 -19.66 46.08
CA PRO A 760 -61.46 -20.39 45.85
C PRO A 760 -61.67 -21.93 45.75
N PHE A 761 -60.60 -22.75 45.70
CA PHE A 761 -60.27 -23.79 46.73
C PHE A 761 -58.98 -24.63 46.47
N PHE A 762 -58.11 -24.67 47.50
CA PHE A 762 -57.24 -25.77 48.00
C PHE A 762 -56.23 -26.57 47.13
N MET A 763 -54.94 -26.23 47.31
CA MET A 763 -53.90 -27.00 48.04
C MET A 763 -53.79 -28.55 47.89
N GLY A 764 -52.59 -29.02 47.51
CA GLY A 764 -52.12 -30.41 47.67
C GLY A 764 -50.58 -30.53 47.49
N VAL A 765 -49.90 -31.38 48.27
CA VAL A 765 -48.42 -31.41 48.42
C VAL A 765 -47.86 -32.84 48.32
N PHE A 766 -46.59 -32.99 47.92
CA PHE A 766 -45.76 -34.23 47.83
C PHE A 766 -46.13 -35.22 46.70
N GLY A 767 -45.18 -35.91 46.05
CA GLY A 767 -43.71 -35.82 46.10
C GLY A 767 -42.99 -36.96 45.33
N LYS A 768 -41.66 -36.83 45.15
CA LYS A 768 -40.63 -37.87 44.91
C LYS A 768 -41.07 -39.28 44.39
N ARG A 769 -40.62 -39.70 43.18
CA ARG A 769 -39.47 -40.63 42.94
C ARG A 769 -39.38 -41.27 41.52
N ARG A 770 -38.13 -41.49 41.11
CA ARG A 770 -37.56 -42.64 40.33
C ARG A 770 -37.87 -42.83 38.82
N SER A 771 -36.76 -42.94 38.07
CA SER A 771 -36.61 -43.65 36.79
C SER A 771 -36.84 -45.17 36.91
N PRO A 772 -36.89 -45.88 35.77
CA PRO A 772 -35.97 -47.02 35.57
C PRO A 772 -35.24 -47.04 34.21
N LYS A 773 -34.31 -48.01 34.08
CA LYS A 773 -33.36 -48.28 32.96
C LYS A 773 -33.94 -49.15 31.82
N ARG A 774 -33.09 -49.36 30.79
CA ARG A 774 -32.94 -50.49 29.82
C ARG A 774 -33.45 -50.21 28.39
N GLU A 775 -32.87 -50.77 27.31
CA GLU A 775 -31.75 -51.73 27.16
C GLU A 775 -30.97 -51.52 25.83
N ASN A 776 -29.92 -52.33 25.62
CA ASN A 776 -28.98 -52.43 24.48
C ASN A 776 -29.52 -52.21 23.05
N ASP A 777 -28.65 -51.81 22.12
CA ASP A 777 -28.10 -52.77 21.14
C ASP A 777 -26.73 -52.37 20.56
N SER A 778 -26.00 -53.36 20.06
CA SER A 778 -24.60 -53.28 19.61
C SER A 778 -24.44 -53.54 18.11
N ASN A 779 -23.53 -52.82 17.43
CA ASN A 779 -22.89 -53.28 16.18
C ASN A 779 -21.62 -52.44 15.86
N ASP A 780 -20.46 -53.08 15.89
CA ASP A 780 -19.22 -52.58 15.28
C ASP A 780 -19.16 -52.97 13.79
N PRO A 781 -18.46 -52.17 12.96
CA PRO A 781 -17.68 -52.75 11.88
C PRO A 781 -16.21 -52.28 11.88
N VAL A 782 -15.35 -53.29 11.81
CA VAL A 782 -13.92 -53.29 11.44
C VAL A 782 -13.44 -52.07 10.63
N LEU A 783 -12.44 -51.36 11.16
CA LEU A 783 -11.65 -50.37 10.44
C LEU A 783 -10.34 -50.98 9.89
N SER A 784 -10.06 -50.70 8.62
CA SER A 784 -8.81 -51.04 7.93
C SER A 784 -7.66 -50.09 8.31
N GLU A 785 -6.43 -50.60 8.27
CA GLU A 785 -5.20 -49.83 8.55
C GLU A 785 -5.04 -48.60 7.64
N PRO A 786 -4.68 -47.42 8.18
CA PRO A 786 -4.24 -46.28 7.37
C PRO A 786 -2.76 -46.41 6.98
N VAL A 787 -2.48 -46.26 5.69
CA VAL A 787 -1.12 -46.14 5.15
C VAL A 787 -0.45 -44.87 5.68
N THR A 788 0.76 -45.00 6.22
CA THR A 788 1.59 -43.87 6.66
C THR A 788 2.32 -43.21 5.48
N PRO A 789 2.12 -41.91 5.20
CA PRO A 789 3.07 -41.10 4.45
C PRO A 789 4.20 -40.64 5.39
N GLN A 790 5.45 -40.79 4.96
CA GLN A 790 6.60 -40.22 5.66
C GLN A 790 6.63 -38.69 5.50
N PRO A 791 7.18 -37.93 6.47
CA PRO A 791 7.28 -36.48 6.38
C PRO A 791 8.28 -36.06 5.29
N TYR A 792 7.94 -35.00 4.55
CA TYR A 792 8.87 -34.28 3.69
C TYR A 792 9.57 -33.20 4.51
N ASP A 793 10.89 -33.33 4.70
CA ASP A 793 11.70 -32.32 5.38
C ASP A 793 11.86 -31.05 4.55
N LEU A 794 11.43 -29.91 5.11
CA LEU A 794 11.88 -28.58 4.69
C LEU A 794 13.31 -28.35 5.21
N TYR A 795 14.28 -28.14 4.32
CA TYR A 795 15.32 -27.10 4.45
C TYR A 795 16.23 -27.09 3.21
N GLY A 796 16.11 -26.07 2.36
CA GLY A 796 16.96 -25.86 1.19
C GLY A 796 17.77 -24.57 1.31
N SER A 797 18.96 -24.65 1.92
CA SER A 797 19.92 -23.55 1.96
C SER A 797 20.98 -23.75 0.88
N TYR A 798 21.27 -22.73 0.08
CA TYR A 798 22.29 -22.78 -0.97
C TYR A 798 23.71 -22.71 -0.37
N GLY A 799 24.48 -23.77 -0.54
CA GLY A 799 25.88 -23.85 -0.10
C GLY A 799 26.68 -24.89 -0.90
N SER A 800 27.75 -24.42 -1.54
CA SER A 800 28.65 -25.11 -2.48
C SER A 800 29.03 -26.57 -2.17
N GLN A 801 29.00 -27.43 -3.20
CA GLN A 801 29.48 -28.82 -3.11
C GLN A 801 30.92 -29.02 -3.62
N HIS A 802 31.76 -29.62 -2.78
CA HIS A 802 32.78 -30.59 -3.21
C HIS A 802 32.53 -31.91 -2.45
N PRO A 803 32.70 -33.10 -3.06
CA PRO A 803 32.08 -34.33 -2.57
C PRO A 803 32.99 -35.18 -1.66
N LEU A 804 32.46 -35.67 -0.53
CA LEU A 804 32.99 -36.84 0.20
C LEU A 804 31.85 -37.70 0.77
N GLN A 805 32.11 -39.02 0.85
CA GLN A 805 31.16 -40.08 1.19
C GLN A 805 30.98 -40.31 2.71
N PRO A 806 29.91 -41.01 3.17
CA PRO A 806 29.42 -40.93 4.54
C PRO A 806 30.02 -41.97 5.52
N LEU A 807 30.00 -41.64 6.81
CA LEU A 807 30.25 -42.56 7.93
C LEU A 807 29.13 -42.48 9.00
N ARG A 808 29.01 -43.54 9.79
CA ARG A 808 27.84 -43.88 10.64
C ARG A 808 27.84 -43.20 12.02
N PRO A 809 26.67 -43.08 12.70
CA PRO A 809 26.51 -42.30 13.93
C PRO A 809 26.78 -43.08 15.23
N GLY A 810 27.19 -42.40 16.30
CA GLY A 810 27.22 -42.95 17.65
C GLY A 810 27.81 -42.04 18.75
N GLN A 811 27.05 -41.93 19.87
CA GLN A 811 27.42 -41.49 21.23
C GLN A 811 27.47 -40.00 21.59
N GLN A 812 26.82 -39.71 22.74
CA GLN A 812 26.83 -38.46 23.51
C GLN A 812 28.07 -38.40 24.42
N TYR A 813 28.55 -37.21 24.79
CA TYR A 813 28.53 -36.65 26.16
C TYR A 813 29.10 -35.22 26.17
N ALA A 814 29.00 -34.52 27.31
CA ALA A 814 29.06 -33.04 27.41
C ALA A 814 30.46 -32.46 27.80
N PRO A 815 30.59 -31.23 28.36
CA PRO A 815 31.25 -30.10 27.69
C PRO A 815 32.64 -29.71 28.27
N ALA A 816 33.40 -28.88 27.55
CA ALA A 816 34.64 -28.27 28.05
C ALA A 816 34.95 -26.88 27.44
N GLU A 817 35.68 -26.07 28.21
CA GLU A 817 35.98 -24.64 28.03
C GLU A 817 37.21 -24.33 27.12
N PRO A 818 37.55 -23.05 26.83
CA PRO A 818 38.30 -22.64 25.63
C PRO A 818 39.82 -22.39 25.82
N LEU A 819 40.46 -21.87 24.74
CA LEU A 819 41.82 -21.29 24.55
C LEU A 819 42.75 -22.13 23.64
N PRO A 820 43.82 -21.56 22.99
CA PRO A 820 44.36 -20.21 23.13
C PRO A 820 44.66 -19.43 21.81
N GLN A 821 45.06 -18.16 22.00
CA GLN A 821 45.64 -17.26 21.00
C GLN A 821 46.88 -17.83 20.27
N ARG A 822 47.15 -17.33 19.06
CA ARG A 822 48.51 -17.30 18.48
C ARG A 822 48.87 -15.90 17.97
N LYS A 823 50.08 -15.45 18.29
CA LYS A 823 50.64 -14.14 17.92
C LYS A 823 51.34 -14.18 16.56
N GLY A 824 51.34 -13.03 15.88
CA GLY A 824 52.60 -12.42 15.40
C GLY A 824 52.97 -12.60 13.94
N GLY A 825 52.87 -11.51 13.17
CA GLY A 825 53.53 -11.30 11.88
C GLY A 825 53.44 -9.82 11.52
N GLN A 826 54.58 -9.12 11.44
CA GLN A 826 54.66 -7.67 11.19
C GLN A 826 54.97 -7.36 9.71
N PRO A 827 54.73 -6.12 9.23
CA PRO A 827 54.55 -5.82 7.81
C PRO A 827 55.86 -5.51 7.06
N ILE A 828 55.80 -5.63 5.73
CA ILE A 828 56.88 -5.22 4.82
C ILE A 828 56.59 -3.81 4.29
N ILE A 829 57.58 -2.92 4.44
CA ILE A 829 57.65 -1.61 3.80
C ILE A 829 58.43 -1.74 2.50
N LEU A 830 58.01 -1.05 1.44
CA LEU A 830 58.91 -0.70 0.33
C LEU A 830 58.59 0.68 -0.24
N SER A 831 59.64 1.34 -0.71
CA SER A 831 59.81 2.79 -0.73
C SER A 831 59.44 3.48 -2.05
N SER A 832 59.13 4.76 -1.93
CA SER A 832 59.05 5.75 -3.01
C SER A 832 60.33 5.87 -3.84
N THR A 833 60.18 6.24 -5.12
CA THR A 833 61.24 6.93 -5.90
C THR A 833 60.65 8.10 -6.67
N THR A 834 61.37 9.22 -6.65
CA THR A 834 60.95 10.51 -7.23
C THR A 834 61.89 10.89 -8.36
N THR A 835 61.37 11.18 -9.56
CA THR A 835 62.14 11.83 -10.63
C THR A 835 61.27 12.71 -11.53
N GLY A 836 61.61 13.99 -11.56
CA GLY A 836 61.51 14.87 -12.73
C GLY A 836 62.81 15.68 -12.81
N PRO A 837 62.93 16.75 -13.61
CA PRO A 837 61.99 17.27 -14.61
C PRO A 837 62.63 17.49 -16.00
N THR A 838 61.81 17.70 -17.04
CA THR A 838 62.26 18.41 -18.25
C THR A 838 61.11 19.20 -18.88
N ALA A 839 61.35 20.47 -19.19
CA ALA A 839 60.49 21.29 -20.05
C ALA A 839 61.20 21.49 -21.41
N ILE A 840 60.45 21.79 -22.48
CA ILE A 840 60.86 22.68 -23.59
C ILE A 840 59.65 23.00 -24.50
N GLU A 841 59.44 24.31 -24.64
CA GLU A 841 58.91 25.12 -25.75
C GLU A 841 57.98 24.53 -26.84
N SER A 842 56.76 25.08 -26.87
CA SER A 842 56.18 25.90 -27.96
C SER A 842 56.84 25.88 -29.36
N THR A 843 56.04 25.65 -30.40
CA THR A 843 56.10 26.47 -31.63
C THR A 843 54.71 26.68 -32.25
N THR A 844 54.49 27.89 -32.77
CA THR A 844 53.31 28.39 -33.48
C THR A 844 53.52 28.41 -35.00
N ALA A 845 52.47 28.17 -35.78
CA ALA A 845 52.19 28.85 -37.06
C ALA A 845 50.82 28.41 -37.61
N TYR A 846 50.08 29.14 -38.44
CA TYR A 846 49.80 30.56 -38.74
C TYR A 846 48.97 30.54 -40.04
N GLY A 847 47.99 31.44 -40.23
CA GLY A 847 47.22 31.53 -41.49
C GLY A 847 45.72 31.80 -41.30
N SER A 848 45.28 32.97 -40.79
CA SER A 848 44.99 34.21 -41.56
C SER A 848 44.09 34.00 -42.79
N SER A 849 42.98 34.72 -43.03
CA SER A 849 42.42 35.96 -42.42
C SER A 849 40.86 35.93 -42.50
N SER A 850 40.02 36.95 -42.18
CA SER A 850 40.22 38.42 -42.13
C SER A 850 39.18 39.17 -41.24
N ALA A 851 39.22 40.51 -41.34
CA ALA A 851 38.31 41.54 -40.81
C ALA A 851 36.79 41.28 -41.02
N SER A 852 35.86 41.84 -40.22
CA SER A 852 35.81 43.25 -39.77
C SER A 852 35.06 43.55 -38.44
N ARG A 853 35.26 44.77 -37.92
CA ARG A 853 34.52 45.40 -36.79
C ARG A 853 33.04 45.65 -37.20
N SER A 854 32.05 45.91 -36.34
CA SER A 854 32.00 46.68 -35.07
C SER A 854 30.61 46.62 -34.39
N GLY A 855 30.53 46.81 -33.06
CA GLY A 855 29.26 47.01 -32.32
C GLY A 855 28.41 45.73 -32.20
N GLY A 856 27.47 45.58 -31.28
CA GLY A 856 26.82 46.49 -30.32
C GLY A 856 25.51 45.80 -29.89
N SER A 857 25.03 46.01 -28.67
CA SER A 857 23.86 45.31 -28.11
C SER A 857 22.58 45.48 -28.93
N ASP A 858 21.82 44.40 -29.13
CA ASP A 858 20.34 44.32 -28.97
C ASP A 858 19.81 42.95 -29.42
N SER A 859 19.10 42.23 -28.55
CA SER A 859 18.47 40.93 -28.87
C SER A 859 17.16 40.70 -28.11
N ASP A 860 16.19 41.61 -28.26
CA ASP A 860 14.88 41.54 -27.58
C ASP A 860 13.65 41.80 -28.49
N ASN A 861 13.85 41.95 -29.82
CA ASN A 861 12.78 42.37 -30.75
C ASN A 861 12.21 41.28 -31.68
N THR A 862 12.76 40.06 -31.69
CA THR A 862 12.29 38.95 -32.55
C THR A 862 11.08 38.21 -31.98
N THR A 863 11.02 38.02 -30.66
CA THR A 863 9.91 37.33 -29.96
C THR A 863 8.61 38.11 -30.00
N ALA A 864 8.67 39.45 -29.87
CA ALA A 864 7.49 40.32 -29.89
C ALA A 864 6.74 40.31 -31.25
N PHE A 865 7.44 40.07 -32.36
CA PHE A 865 6.82 39.96 -33.68
C PHE A 865 6.15 38.61 -33.92
N GLN A 866 6.73 37.50 -33.44
CA GLN A 866 6.10 36.18 -33.52
C GLN A 866 4.80 36.13 -32.68
N LEU A 867 4.84 36.60 -31.43
CA LEU A 867 3.68 36.62 -30.55
C LEU A 867 2.51 37.46 -31.11
N ARG A 868 2.79 38.58 -31.79
CA ARG A 868 1.74 39.35 -32.47
C ARG A 868 1.11 38.59 -33.64
N SER A 869 1.87 37.77 -34.36
CA SER A 869 1.34 36.96 -35.46
C SER A 869 0.43 35.83 -34.98
N GLU A 870 0.77 35.18 -33.85
CA GLU A 870 -0.05 34.12 -33.25
C GLU A 870 -1.35 34.66 -32.66
N VAL A 871 -1.31 35.79 -31.94
CA VAL A 871 -2.50 36.43 -31.36
C VAL A 871 -3.50 36.84 -32.44
N GLU A 872 -3.03 37.36 -33.58
CA GLU A 872 -3.92 37.75 -34.68
C GLU A 872 -4.51 36.53 -35.41
N ASN A 873 -3.78 35.40 -35.45
CA ASN A 873 -4.29 34.13 -35.97
C ASN A 873 -5.38 33.53 -35.06
N LEU A 874 -5.13 33.48 -33.74
CA LEU A 874 -6.10 33.04 -32.73
C LEU A 874 -7.37 33.90 -32.73
N ARG A 875 -7.23 35.21 -32.91
CA ARG A 875 -8.36 36.13 -33.07
C ARG A 875 -9.21 35.77 -34.29
N ARG A 876 -8.57 35.41 -35.40
CA ARG A 876 -9.23 35.05 -36.66
C ARG A 876 -9.97 33.71 -36.55
N GLU A 877 -9.40 32.71 -35.86
CA GLU A 877 -10.10 31.46 -35.54
C GLU A 877 -11.29 31.68 -34.59
N MET A 878 -11.15 32.56 -33.59
CA MET A 878 -12.25 32.95 -32.69
C MET A 878 -13.42 33.62 -33.43
N ASP A 879 -13.14 34.50 -34.39
CA ASP A 879 -14.19 35.12 -35.20
C ASP A 879 -14.80 34.13 -36.21
N GLU A 880 -14.05 33.15 -36.74
CA GLU A 880 -14.63 32.02 -37.50
C GLU A 880 -15.50 31.10 -36.65
N MET A 881 -15.08 30.76 -35.43
CA MET A 881 -15.89 29.95 -34.50
C MET A 881 -17.20 30.66 -34.14
N ARG A 882 -17.15 31.98 -33.92
CA ARG A 882 -18.34 32.80 -33.68
C ARG A 882 -19.27 32.87 -34.91
N ALA A 883 -18.72 32.83 -36.13
CA ALA A 883 -19.50 32.78 -37.36
C ALA A 883 -20.17 31.41 -37.62
N ARG A 884 -19.72 30.32 -36.99
CA ARG A 884 -20.28 28.97 -37.15
C ARG A 884 -21.45 28.63 -36.23
N GLY A 885 -21.86 29.55 -35.34
CA GLY A 885 -23.15 29.48 -34.64
C GLY A 885 -23.34 28.32 -33.65
N LEU A 886 -22.28 27.65 -33.23
CA LEU A 886 -22.33 26.53 -32.27
C LEU A 886 -22.02 27.01 -30.85
N TYR A 887 -23.05 27.45 -30.14
CA TYR A 887 -23.03 27.56 -28.67
C TYR A 887 -24.45 27.50 -28.10
N GLU A 888 -24.82 26.36 -27.51
CA GLU A 888 -25.90 26.32 -26.53
C GLU A 888 -25.31 26.58 -25.13
N PRO A 889 -25.97 27.38 -24.26
CA PRO A 889 -25.52 27.61 -22.90
C PRO A 889 -25.83 26.40 -21.99
N PRO A 890 -25.00 26.11 -20.96
CA PRO A 890 -25.21 24.99 -20.05
C PRO A 890 -26.46 25.17 -19.15
N PRO A 891 -27.09 24.07 -18.70
CA PRO A 891 -28.31 24.11 -17.91
C PRO A 891 -28.08 24.69 -16.50
N GLN A 892 -29.04 25.50 -16.03
CA GLN A 892 -29.12 25.94 -14.65
C GLN A 892 -29.83 24.89 -13.80
N TYR A 893 -29.28 24.56 -12.63
CA TYR A 893 -29.94 23.73 -11.62
C TYR A 893 -30.70 24.60 -10.61
N THR A 894 -31.92 24.17 -10.28
CA THR A 894 -32.77 24.67 -9.18
C THR A 894 -33.00 23.57 -8.17
#